data_AF-A0A6G0ICT8-F1
#
_entry.id   AF-A0A6G0ICT8-F1
#
_cell.length_a   1.000
_cell.length_b   1.000
_cell.length_c   1.000
_cell.angle_alpha   90.00
_cell.angle_beta   90.00
_cell.angle_gamma   90.00
#
_symmetry.space_group_name_H-M   'P 1'
#
loop_
_entity.id
_entity.type
_entity.pdbx_description
1 polymer ?
#
loop_
_entity_poly.entity_id
_entity_poly.type
_entity_poly.pdbx_seq_one_letter_code
_entity_poly.pdbx_strand_id
1 'polypeptide(L)'
;MEERLEKRMEERLEERLEERLEERLEERLEERLEERLEERMEERLEERMEEKLEERLEERLEERMEERLEEKLEERLEERMEERLEEKLEERLEERLEERMVERLEERPFFKDPLILLLLASAVISVLMHQFDDAISITVAIIIVVTVAFEYRSEKSLEELGKLVPPECHCVREGNLEHLLARELVPGDTVCLSVGERVPADLRLFESTDLSVDESSLTGETTPCSKYTYHQTATTNGDIASRSNIAFMGTLVRCGKAKGIVIGTGENSEFGEVFKMMQAEEAPKTPLQKSMDLLGKQLSLYSFGIIGVIMLVGWMQGKGVDMFTIGVSLAVAAIPEGLPIVVTVTLALGVMRMVQKRAIVKKLPIVETLGCCNVICSDKTGTLTKNEMTVTQLFTSDGLHAEVTGVGYNGAGEVLLDGEVIHGFSCPSISKIVEMGLESLQQEYVRLEEHPFTSEQKWMAVRCVHRTLQDKPGVYFMKGAYEQVIRHCSSYSSRGSALSLNHQQRELYQQQISYMGSAGLRVLAFASGSEMGNLTFLGLVGMIDPPRSGVREAVGILISSGVAIKMITGDSQETAVSIASRLGLYSKGSQCLSGDEVDQLDLQQLSHIVPRISVFYRASPRHKLKIVKSLQNIGAVVAMTGDGVNDAVALKAADIGVAMGQTGTDVCKEAADMILVDDDFQTIMSAIEEGKGIYNNIKNFVRFQLSTSIAALTLISLATLMNFPNPLNAMQILWINIIMDGPPAQSLGVEPVDRDVIRKPPRNVRDSIITRSLIVKVLVSALIIVCGTLFVFWRELQDNVITPRDTTMTFTCFVFFDMFNALSSRSQTRMVHEMGLCSNRTFCYAVLASIMGQLLVIYFPPLQNIFQTESLSILDLLFLVTLTSSVCVVSEAIKTVERWRGVEKSPPTDSFHEV
;
A
#
# COMPACT_ATOMS: atom_id res chain seq x y z
N MET A 1 85.13 83.94 20.98
CA MET A 1 84.63 84.56 19.74
C MET A 1 84.16 83.50 18.76
N GLU A 2 84.76 82.29 18.78
CA GLU A 2 84.28 81.09 18.06
C GLU A 2 82.89 80.62 18.54
N GLU A 3 82.63 80.50 19.85
CA GLU A 3 81.33 80.04 20.38
C GLU A 3 80.09 80.87 19.99
N ARG A 4 80.26 82.16 19.65
CA ARG A 4 79.15 83.04 19.22
C ARG A 4 78.93 83.03 17.72
N LEU A 5 79.90 82.52 16.96
CA LEU A 5 79.80 82.37 15.51
C LEU A 5 79.21 81.01 15.15
N GLU A 6 79.49 79.97 15.95
CA GLU A 6 78.85 78.67 15.84
C GLU A 6 77.33 78.77 16.06
N LYS A 7 76.88 79.34 17.19
CA LYS A 7 75.44 79.46 17.48
C LYS A 7 74.63 80.25 16.46
N ARG A 8 75.22 81.29 15.85
CA ARG A 8 74.54 82.11 14.83
C ARG A 8 74.59 81.51 13.42
N MET A 9 75.53 80.62 13.15
CA MET A 9 75.51 79.79 11.96
C MET A 9 74.51 78.66 12.12
N GLU A 10 74.46 78.00 13.28
CA GLU A 10 73.51 76.90 13.57
C GLU A 10 72.06 77.36 13.39
N GLU A 11 71.64 78.43 14.08
CA GLU A 11 70.24 78.90 13.99
C GLU A 11 69.84 79.36 12.57
N ARG A 12 70.76 79.88 11.75
CA ARG A 12 70.48 80.28 10.36
C ARG A 12 70.63 79.16 9.33
N LEU A 13 71.36 78.09 9.68
CA LEU A 13 71.42 76.88 8.87
C LEU A 13 70.17 76.05 9.09
N GLU A 14 69.71 75.89 10.33
CA GLU A 14 68.51 75.11 10.68
C GLU A 14 67.27 75.67 10.00
N GLU A 15 67.01 76.98 10.11
CA GLU A 15 65.82 77.62 9.53
C GLU A 15 65.78 77.59 7.98
N ARG A 16 66.95 77.48 7.30
CA ARG A 16 67.02 77.38 5.83
C ARG A 16 67.15 75.95 5.31
N LEU A 17 67.59 75.02 6.15
CA LEU A 17 67.62 73.60 5.81
C LEU A 17 66.24 72.99 5.96
N GLU A 18 65.49 73.27 7.04
CA GLU A 18 64.19 72.64 7.29
C GLU A 18 63.17 72.98 6.18
N GLU A 19 63.01 74.26 5.84
CA GLU A 19 62.05 74.70 4.81
C GLU A 19 62.37 74.22 3.37
N ARG A 20 63.64 73.86 3.07
CA ARG A 20 64.03 73.34 1.74
C ARG A 20 64.24 71.83 1.70
N LEU A 21 64.45 71.20 2.86
CA LEU A 21 64.52 69.75 2.95
C LEU A 21 63.12 69.14 2.94
N GLU A 22 62.14 69.67 3.68
CA GLU A 22 60.82 69.04 3.75
C GLU A 22 60.13 69.00 2.37
N GLU A 23 60.06 70.11 1.64
CA GLU A 23 59.43 70.16 0.31
C GLU A 23 60.14 69.34 -0.78
N ARG A 24 61.44 69.04 -0.64
CA ARG A 24 62.19 68.23 -1.62
C ARG A 24 62.42 66.79 -1.18
N LEU A 25 62.32 66.50 0.12
CA LEU A 25 62.42 65.13 0.64
C LEU A 25 61.08 64.43 0.51
N GLU A 26 59.93 65.05 0.75
CA GLU A 26 58.65 64.33 0.65
C GLU A 26 58.35 63.90 -0.80
N GLU A 27 58.51 64.80 -1.78
CA GLU A 27 58.30 64.46 -3.21
C GLU A 27 59.34 63.47 -3.78
N ARG A 28 60.54 63.37 -3.18
CA ARG A 28 61.59 62.43 -3.66
C ARG A 28 61.72 61.16 -2.82
N LEU A 29 61.20 61.14 -1.59
CA LEU A 29 61.16 59.92 -0.78
C LEU A 29 59.96 59.07 -1.15
N GLU A 30 58.78 59.60 -1.43
CA GLU A 30 57.65 58.73 -1.80
C GLU A 30 57.92 58.00 -3.12
N GLU A 31 58.38 58.70 -4.16
CA GLU A 31 58.68 58.08 -5.47
C GLU A 31 59.94 57.19 -5.50
N ARG A 32 60.87 57.28 -4.52
CA ARG A 32 62.11 56.47 -4.51
C ARG A 32 62.24 55.50 -3.35
N LEU A 33 61.48 55.65 -2.25
CA LEU A 33 61.45 54.64 -1.18
C LEU A 33 60.48 53.52 -1.52
N GLU A 34 59.32 53.75 -2.15
CA GLU A 34 58.42 52.63 -2.49
C GLU A 34 59.08 51.70 -3.51
N GLU A 35 59.62 52.25 -4.62
CA GLU A 35 60.27 51.45 -5.66
C GLU A 35 61.57 50.75 -5.19
N ARG A 36 62.28 51.28 -4.18
CA ARG A 36 63.54 50.68 -3.69
C ARG A 36 63.40 49.86 -2.40
N LEU A 37 62.36 50.03 -1.59
CA LEU A 37 62.11 49.16 -0.43
C LEU A 37 61.40 47.89 -0.82
N GLU A 38 60.53 47.89 -1.83
CA GLU A 38 59.94 46.63 -2.32
C GLU A 38 61.03 45.77 -2.99
N GLU A 39 61.78 46.31 -3.96
CA GLU A 39 62.83 45.51 -4.63
C GLU A 39 63.99 45.07 -3.71
N ARG A 40 64.39 45.86 -2.70
CA ARG A 40 65.53 45.49 -1.83
C ARG A 40 65.17 44.79 -0.53
N MET A 41 63.93 44.87 -0.04
CA MET A 41 63.52 44.02 1.10
C MET A 41 63.16 42.62 0.64
N GLU A 42 62.54 42.44 -0.54
CA GLU A 42 62.26 41.10 -1.07
C GLU A 42 63.58 40.36 -1.36
N GLU A 43 64.51 40.94 -2.13
CA GLU A 43 65.78 40.27 -2.43
C GLU A 43 66.66 39.99 -1.19
N ARG A 44 66.60 40.82 -0.13
CA ARG A 44 67.47 40.63 1.05
C ARG A 44 66.86 39.82 2.18
N LEU A 45 65.53 39.72 2.28
CA LEU A 45 64.89 38.81 3.24
C LEU A 45 64.84 37.38 2.71
N GLU A 46 64.65 37.18 1.40
CA GLU A 46 64.72 35.85 0.79
C GLU A 46 66.17 35.30 0.84
N GLU A 47 67.18 36.03 0.32
CA GLU A 47 68.55 35.51 0.29
C GLU A 47 69.22 35.29 1.67
N ARG A 48 68.77 35.93 2.75
CA ARG A 48 69.41 35.77 4.08
C ARG A 48 68.66 34.92 5.08
N MET A 49 67.34 34.71 4.91
CA MET A 49 66.60 33.77 5.75
C MET A 49 66.50 32.37 5.14
N GLU A 50 66.40 32.24 3.81
CA GLU A 50 66.36 30.90 3.19
C GLU A 50 67.73 30.20 3.32
N GLU A 51 68.81 30.87 2.93
CA GLU A 51 70.15 30.25 2.89
C GLU A 51 70.74 29.86 4.28
N LYS A 52 70.18 30.37 5.39
CA LYS A 52 70.65 30.04 6.76
C LYS A 52 69.68 29.22 7.60
N LEU A 53 68.40 29.15 7.20
CA LEU A 53 67.39 28.35 7.89
C LEU A 53 67.22 26.99 7.21
N GLU A 54 67.28 26.91 5.88
CA GLU A 54 67.20 25.64 5.12
C GLU A 54 68.42 24.76 5.38
N GLU A 55 69.64 25.29 5.29
CA GLU A 55 70.88 24.52 5.46
C GLU A 55 71.08 23.94 6.88
N ARG A 56 70.31 24.39 7.90
CA ARG A 56 70.42 23.89 9.28
C ARG A 56 69.20 23.13 9.79
N LEU A 57 68.03 23.28 9.18
CA LEU A 57 66.84 22.53 9.55
C LEU A 57 66.60 21.30 8.65
N GLU A 58 66.92 21.36 7.36
CA GLU A 58 66.67 20.25 6.42
C GLU A 58 67.66 19.08 6.65
N GLU A 59 68.94 19.37 6.89
CA GLU A 59 69.97 18.34 7.08
C GLU A 59 69.82 17.50 8.37
N ARG A 60 68.90 17.85 9.28
CA ARG A 60 68.64 17.09 10.52
C ARG A 60 67.24 16.52 10.67
N LEU A 61 66.26 16.98 9.89
CA LEU A 61 64.88 16.54 10.00
C LEU A 61 64.44 15.62 8.85
N GLU A 62 64.97 15.76 7.64
CA GLU A 62 64.54 14.96 6.48
C GLU A 62 65.22 13.59 6.43
N GLU A 63 66.52 13.49 6.78
CA GLU A 63 67.28 12.23 6.65
C GLU A 63 66.90 11.13 7.68
N ARG A 64 66.00 11.41 8.63
CA ARG A 64 65.55 10.41 9.64
C ARG A 64 64.06 10.12 9.68
N MET A 65 63.20 10.95 9.10
CA MET A 65 61.75 10.71 9.15
C MET A 65 61.13 10.33 7.81
N GLU A 66 61.58 10.84 6.67
CA GLU A 66 60.85 10.63 5.41
C GLU A 66 61.15 9.27 4.75
N GLU A 67 62.39 8.79 4.76
CA GLU A 67 62.74 7.49 4.14
C GLU A 67 62.22 6.24 4.88
N ARG A 68 61.61 6.37 6.07
CA ARG A 68 61.04 5.23 6.81
C ARG A 68 59.56 5.29 7.06
N LEU A 69 58.94 6.46 6.96
CA LEU A 69 57.53 6.63 7.36
C LEU A 69 56.57 6.77 6.19
N GLU A 70 56.97 7.28 5.03
CA GLU A 70 56.01 7.46 3.92
C GLU A 70 55.94 6.20 3.03
N GLU A 71 57.08 5.67 2.59
CA GLU A 71 57.10 4.51 1.69
C GLU A 71 56.61 3.19 2.33
N LYS A 72 56.58 3.09 3.67
CA LYS A 72 56.13 1.88 4.38
C LYS A 72 54.76 1.99 5.02
N LEU A 73 54.20 3.19 5.13
CA LEU A 73 52.94 3.40 5.84
C LEU A 73 51.80 3.62 4.85
N GLU A 74 52.01 4.33 3.74
CA GLU A 74 50.98 4.49 2.70
C GLU A 74 50.76 3.18 1.93
N GLU A 75 51.84 2.55 1.44
CA GLU A 75 51.75 1.29 0.69
C GLU A 75 51.17 0.14 1.55
N ARG A 76 51.42 0.13 2.88
CA ARG A 76 50.86 -0.90 3.78
C ARG A 76 49.50 -0.56 4.37
N LEU A 77 49.06 0.69 4.38
CA LEU A 77 47.73 1.06 4.87
C LEU A 77 46.69 0.93 3.76
N GLU A 78 47.00 1.35 2.53
CA GLU A 78 46.09 1.18 1.39
C GLU A 78 45.93 -0.30 1.04
N GLU A 79 47.04 -1.04 0.88
CA GLU A 79 46.99 -2.45 0.50
C GLU A 79 46.35 -3.33 1.59
N ARG A 80 46.57 -3.04 2.90
CA ARG A 80 45.90 -3.78 3.99
C ARG A 80 44.47 -3.35 4.29
N MET A 81 44.09 -2.09 4.02
CA MET A 81 42.68 -1.70 4.17
C MET A 81 41.87 -2.22 3.01
N GLU A 82 42.35 -2.12 1.78
CA GLU A 82 41.65 -2.66 0.61
C GLU A 82 41.59 -4.19 0.67
N GLU A 83 42.68 -4.91 0.93
CA GLU A 83 42.62 -6.38 1.09
C GLU A 83 41.68 -6.79 2.23
N ARG A 84 41.72 -6.13 3.40
CA ARG A 84 40.81 -6.50 4.51
C ARG A 84 39.38 -6.08 4.29
N LEU A 85 39.13 -5.03 3.49
CA LEU A 85 37.78 -4.58 3.16
C LEU A 85 37.21 -5.50 2.10
N GLU A 86 37.95 -5.82 1.04
CA GLU A 86 37.57 -6.75 -0.02
C GLU A 86 37.41 -8.16 0.51
N GLU A 87 38.38 -8.70 1.27
CA GLU A 87 38.30 -10.05 1.83
C GLU A 87 37.13 -10.16 2.82
N LYS A 88 36.86 -9.14 3.66
CA LYS A 88 35.65 -9.12 4.51
C LYS A 88 34.36 -8.84 3.74
N LEU A 89 34.41 -8.16 2.60
CA LEU A 89 33.25 -7.94 1.74
C LEU A 89 32.90 -9.25 1.05
N GLU A 90 33.90 -9.95 0.51
CA GLU A 90 33.80 -11.24 -0.19
C GLU A 90 33.40 -12.34 0.78
N GLU A 91 34.03 -12.48 1.95
CA GLU A 91 33.60 -13.45 2.98
C GLU A 91 32.14 -13.19 3.38
N ARG A 92 31.75 -11.93 3.60
CA ARG A 92 30.36 -11.57 3.94
C ARG A 92 29.41 -11.70 2.75
N LEU A 93 29.88 -11.56 1.52
CA LEU A 93 29.07 -11.73 0.30
C LEU A 93 28.87 -13.20 0.00
N GLU A 94 29.90 -14.04 0.16
CA GLU A 94 29.85 -15.48 0.00
C GLU A 94 29.04 -16.15 1.10
N GLU A 95 29.25 -15.83 2.39
CA GLU A 95 28.39 -16.30 3.48
C GLU A 95 26.93 -15.85 3.24
N ARG A 96 26.69 -14.59 2.84
CA ARG A 96 25.33 -14.13 2.54
C ARG A 96 24.75 -14.73 1.27
N LEU A 97 25.56 -15.12 0.29
CA LEU A 97 25.11 -15.76 -0.95
C LEU A 97 24.81 -17.23 -0.71
N GLU A 98 25.63 -17.94 0.07
CA GLU A 98 25.40 -19.32 0.49
C GLU A 98 24.21 -19.40 1.45
N GLU A 99 24.13 -18.54 2.48
CA GLU A 99 22.96 -18.42 3.35
C GLU A 99 21.71 -18.07 2.53
N ARG A 100 21.77 -17.13 1.57
CA ARG A 100 20.62 -16.83 0.69
C ARG A 100 20.27 -17.95 -0.27
N MET A 101 21.21 -18.76 -0.74
CA MET A 101 20.91 -19.89 -1.62
C MET A 101 20.33 -21.07 -0.85
N VAL A 102 20.83 -21.33 0.35
CA VAL A 102 20.31 -22.34 1.28
C VAL A 102 18.94 -21.90 1.82
N GLU A 103 18.76 -20.64 2.24
CA GLU A 103 17.46 -20.05 2.56
C GLU A 103 16.52 -20.12 1.35
N ARG A 104 16.94 -19.73 0.14
CA ARG A 104 16.07 -19.81 -1.06
C ARG A 104 15.65 -21.23 -1.45
N LEU A 105 16.31 -22.27 -0.95
CA LEU A 105 15.95 -23.67 -1.14
C LEU A 105 15.16 -24.23 0.08
N GLU A 106 15.53 -23.89 1.31
CA GLU A 106 14.88 -24.32 2.56
C GLU A 106 13.62 -23.51 2.92
N GLU A 107 13.51 -22.26 2.50
CA GLU A 107 12.32 -21.41 2.65
C GLU A 107 11.23 -21.73 1.64
N ARG A 108 11.48 -22.61 0.66
CA ARG A 108 10.43 -22.95 -0.32
C ARG A 108 9.35 -23.77 0.39
N PRO A 109 8.14 -23.22 0.56
CA PRO A 109 7.08 -23.85 1.36
C PRO A 109 6.64 -25.21 0.80
N PHE A 110 6.94 -25.50 -0.48
CA PHE A 110 6.53 -26.71 -1.18
C PHE A 110 7.23 -27.99 -0.68
N PHE A 111 8.53 -27.94 -0.34
CA PHE A 111 9.23 -29.12 0.20
C PHE A 111 8.90 -29.40 1.67
N LYS A 112 8.37 -28.39 2.38
CA LYS A 112 7.85 -28.53 3.75
C LYS A 112 6.37 -28.91 3.79
N ASP A 113 5.67 -28.93 2.65
CA ASP A 113 4.26 -29.31 2.60
C ASP A 113 4.12 -30.81 2.93
N PRO A 114 3.39 -31.18 4.00
CA PRO A 114 3.18 -32.57 4.39
C PRO A 114 2.60 -33.44 3.26
N LEU A 115 1.86 -32.85 2.32
CA LEU A 115 1.21 -33.58 1.23
C LEU A 115 2.20 -34.06 0.17
N ILE A 116 3.17 -33.23 -0.23
CA ILE A 116 4.20 -33.62 -1.20
C ILE A 116 5.19 -34.59 -0.60
N LEU A 117 5.54 -34.41 0.68
CA LEU A 117 6.34 -35.37 1.45
C LEU A 117 5.67 -36.74 1.49
N LEU A 118 4.34 -36.79 1.62
CA LEU A 118 3.59 -38.04 1.57
C LEU A 118 3.69 -38.71 0.19
N LEU A 119 3.49 -37.95 -0.90
CA LEU A 119 3.56 -38.50 -2.25
C LEU A 119 4.97 -39.02 -2.59
N LEU A 120 6.01 -38.32 -2.14
CA LEU A 120 7.38 -38.78 -2.24
C LEU A 120 7.59 -40.09 -1.46
N ALA A 121 7.05 -40.19 -0.25
CA ALA A 121 7.11 -41.43 0.53
C ALA A 121 6.37 -42.59 -0.18
N SER A 122 5.18 -42.33 -0.74
CA SER A 122 4.41 -43.29 -1.53
C SER A 122 5.17 -43.77 -2.77
N ALA A 123 5.81 -42.87 -3.51
CA ALA A 123 6.63 -43.23 -4.68
C ALA A 123 7.80 -44.14 -4.29
N VAL A 124 8.52 -43.81 -3.21
CA VAL A 124 9.62 -44.65 -2.70
C VAL A 124 9.11 -46.03 -2.28
N ILE A 125 7.98 -46.08 -1.59
CA ILE A 125 7.34 -47.33 -1.18
C ILE A 125 6.94 -48.18 -2.39
N SER A 126 6.34 -47.60 -3.43
CA SER A 126 5.97 -48.33 -4.66
C SER A 126 7.20 -48.93 -5.37
N VAL A 127 8.34 -48.22 -5.38
CA VAL A 127 9.62 -48.76 -5.89
C VAL A 127 10.07 -49.97 -5.06
N LEU A 128 10.00 -49.86 -3.72
CA LEU A 128 10.37 -50.95 -2.81
C LEU A 128 9.48 -52.20 -2.99
N MET A 129 8.22 -52.01 -3.40
CA MET A 129 7.29 -53.09 -3.68
C MET A 129 7.40 -53.67 -5.10
N HIS A 130 8.36 -53.23 -5.91
CA HIS A 130 8.51 -53.60 -7.31
C HIS A 130 7.30 -53.25 -8.20
N GLN A 131 6.49 -52.27 -7.81
CA GLN A 131 5.40 -51.71 -8.62
C GLN A 131 5.88 -50.46 -9.35
N PHE A 132 6.65 -50.67 -10.43
CA PHE A 132 7.27 -49.59 -11.18
C PHE A 132 6.24 -48.68 -11.88
N ASP A 133 5.11 -49.23 -12.33
CA ASP A 133 4.06 -48.46 -13.00
C ASP A 133 3.45 -47.40 -12.06
N ASP A 134 3.18 -47.78 -10.81
CA ASP A 134 2.66 -46.87 -9.77
C ASP A 134 3.73 -45.85 -9.34
N ALA A 135 4.99 -46.27 -9.18
CA ALA A 135 6.08 -45.37 -8.81
C ALA A 135 6.34 -44.28 -9.88
N ILE A 136 6.36 -44.67 -11.15
CA ILE A 136 6.58 -43.74 -12.28
C ILE A 136 5.43 -42.75 -12.36
N SER A 137 4.18 -43.21 -12.22
CA SER A 137 3.01 -42.35 -12.32
C SER A 137 2.96 -41.28 -11.21
N ILE A 138 3.23 -41.65 -9.95
CA ILE A 138 3.31 -40.71 -8.83
C ILE A 138 4.46 -39.71 -9.04
N THR A 139 5.62 -40.17 -9.52
CA THR A 139 6.78 -39.29 -9.75
C THR A 139 6.50 -38.26 -10.85
N VAL A 140 5.85 -38.67 -11.95
CA VAL A 140 5.43 -37.76 -13.03
C VAL A 140 4.41 -36.74 -12.52
N ALA A 141 3.46 -37.17 -11.69
CA ALA A 141 2.48 -36.27 -11.07
C ALA A 141 3.17 -35.17 -10.24
N ILE A 142 4.12 -35.55 -9.37
CA ILE A 142 4.90 -34.60 -8.57
C ILE A 142 5.65 -33.61 -9.47
N ILE A 143 6.31 -34.08 -10.52
CA ILE A 143 7.06 -33.21 -11.45
C ILE A 143 6.13 -32.18 -12.12
N ILE A 144 4.95 -32.60 -12.57
CA ILE A 144 3.96 -31.70 -13.19
C ILE A 144 3.52 -30.63 -12.18
N VAL A 145 3.15 -31.03 -10.96
CA VAL A 145 2.71 -30.12 -9.90
C VAL A 145 3.81 -29.12 -9.53
N VAL A 146 5.05 -29.57 -9.36
CA VAL A 146 6.21 -28.73 -9.02
C VAL A 146 6.50 -27.74 -10.14
N THR A 147 6.50 -28.19 -11.40
CA THR A 147 6.85 -27.35 -12.56
C THR A 147 5.83 -26.25 -12.78
N VAL A 148 4.54 -26.57 -12.72
CA VAL A 148 3.45 -25.58 -12.85
C VAL A 148 3.48 -24.57 -11.70
N ALA A 149 3.79 -25.01 -10.47
CA ALA A 149 3.95 -24.11 -9.34
C ALA A 149 5.17 -23.17 -9.49
N PHE A 150 6.24 -23.63 -10.16
CA PHE A 150 7.47 -22.87 -10.35
C PHE A 150 7.32 -21.75 -11.39
N GLU A 151 6.65 -22.01 -12.52
CA GLU A 151 6.50 -21.04 -13.61
C GLU A 151 5.73 -19.76 -13.19
N TYR A 152 4.82 -19.89 -12.22
CA TYR A 152 3.90 -18.81 -11.86
C TYR A 152 4.46 -17.80 -10.85
N ARG A 153 5.62 -18.07 -10.23
CA ARG A 153 6.24 -17.20 -9.22
C ARG A 153 7.49 -16.51 -9.73
N SER A 154 7.48 -16.08 -10.99
CA SER A 154 8.51 -15.19 -11.53
C SER A 154 8.34 -13.78 -10.93
N GLU A 155 8.71 -13.63 -9.65
CA GLU A 155 8.88 -12.37 -8.91
C GLU A 155 9.92 -11.43 -9.57
N LYS A 156 10.62 -11.92 -10.60
CA LYS A 156 11.58 -11.18 -11.43
C LYS A 156 11.06 -9.83 -11.96
N SER A 157 9.78 -9.74 -12.31
CA SER A 157 9.22 -8.48 -12.84
C SER A 157 9.15 -7.36 -11.78
N LEU A 158 9.12 -7.71 -10.49
CA LEU A 158 9.09 -6.76 -9.37
C LEU A 158 10.52 -6.39 -8.91
N GLU A 159 11.47 -7.33 -8.97
CA GLU A 159 12.88 -7.06 -8.65
C GLU A 159 13.57 -6.11 -9.65
N GLU A 160 13.15 -6.09 -10.92
CA GLU A 160 13.76 -5.18 -11.91
C GLU A 160 13.36 -3.70 -11.72
N LEU A 161 12.23 -3.43 -11.06
CA LEU A 161 11.81 -2.06 -10.70
C LEU A 161 12.64 -1.47 -9.54
N GLY A 162 13.27 -2.32 -8.71
CA GLY A 162 14.14 -1.89 -7.60
C GLY A 162 15.54 -1.45 -8.04
N LYS A 163 15.89 -1.56 -9.33
CA LYS A 163 17.20 -1.18 -9.88
C LYS A 163 17.26 0.27 -10.40
N LEU A 164 16.36 1.14 -9.97
CA LEU A 164 16.49 2.57 -10.24
C LEU A 164 17.75 3.11 -9.53
N VAL A 165 18.54 3.86 -10.28
CA VAL A 165 19.88 4.36 -9.93
C VAL A 165 19.93 4.91 -8.49
N PRO A 166 20.89 4.48 -7.65
CA PRO A 166 21.02 4.99 -6.29
C PRO A 166 21.21 6.53 -6.31
N PRO A 167 20.54 7.27 -5.41
CA PRO A 167 20.63 8.72 -5.40
C PRO A 167 22.07 9.18 -5.11
N GLU A 168 22.58 10.09 -5.93
CA GLU A 168 23.85 10.78 -5.75
C GLU A 168 23.67 12.04 -4.89
N CYS A 169 24.74 12.50 -4.26
CA CYS A 169 24.73 13.69 -3.42
C CYS A 169 26.04 14.47 -3.52
N HIS A 170 25.95 15.77 -3.20
CA HIS A 170 27.10 16.66 -3.10
C HIS A 170 27.53 16.79 -1.64
N CYS A 171 28.75 16.35 -1.34
CA CYS A 171 29.33 16.52 -0.01
C CYS A 171 30.61 17.36 -0.07
N VAL A 172 31.01 17.90 1.07
CA VAL A 172 32.29 18.60 1.24
C VAL A 172 33.14 17.79 2.19
N ARG A 173 34.21 17.19 1.66
CA ARG A 173 35.25 16.49 2.41
C ARG A 173 36.59 17.16 2.14
N GLU A 174 37.38 17.38 3.19
CA GLU A 174 38.69 18.04 3.11
C GLU A 174 38.69 19.40 2.38
N GLY A 175 37.56 20.12 2.42
CA GLY A 175 37.39 21.42 1.76
C GLY A 175 37.02 21.36 0.27
N ASN A 176 36.99 20.16 -0.33
CA ASN A 176 36.62 19.95 -1.73
C ASN A 176 35.17 19.46 -1.86
N LEU A 177 34.47 19.92 -2.90
CA LEU A 177 33.13 19.46 -3.23
C LEU A 177 33.23 18.12 -3.99
N GLU A 178 32.80 17.03 -3.37
CA GLU A 178 32.80 15.70 -3.95
C GLU A 178 31.38 15.24 -4.31
N HIS A 179 31.31 14.41 -5.35
CA HIS A 179 30.07 13.78 -5.80
C HIS A 179 30.10 12.30 -5.44
N LEU A 180 29.22 11.88 -4.52
CA LEU A 180 29.23 10.55 -3.94
C LEU A 180 27.84 9.92 -3.98
N LEU A 181 27.78 8.60 -3.88
CA LEU A 181 26.51 7.92 -3.68
C LEU A 181 25.99 8.20 -2.26
N ALA A 182 24.70 8.45 -2.09
CA ALA A 182 24.10 8.76 -0.79
C ALA A 182 24.35 7.66 0.27
N ARG A 183 24.58 6.41 -0.16
CA ARG A 183 24.92 5.27 0.71
C ARG A 183 26.30 5.35 1.36
N GLU A 184 27.18 6.23 0.85
CA GLU A 184 28.55 6.42 1.33
C GLU A 184 28.66 7.58 2.35
N LEU A 185 27.57 8.29 2.61
CA LEU A 185 27.51 9.34 3.62
C LEU A 185 27.61 8.75 5.02
N VAL A 186 28.38 9.42 5.88
CA VAL A 186 28.50 9.11 7.30
C VAL A 186 28.12 10.31 8.16
N PRO A 187 27.63 10.09 9.41
CA PRO A 187 27.40 11.17 10.36
C PRO A 187 28.66 12.04 10.54
N GLY A 188 28.50 13.36 10.41
CA GLY A 188 29.59 14.33 10.43
C GLY A 188 29.97 14.90 9.06
N ASP A 189 29.61 14.23 7.96
CA ASP A 189 29.83 14.78 6.62
C ASP A 189 29.05 16.08 6.42
N THR A 190 29.62 17.01 5.64
CA THR A 190 28.91 18.23 5.23
C THR A 190 28.27 18.00 3.87
N VAL A 191 26.96 18.19 3.77
CA VAL A 191 26.20 18.04 2.53
C VAL A 191 25.72 19.39 2.04
N CYS A 192 25.88 19.62 0.73
CA CYS A 192 25.32 20.78 0.04
C CYS A 192 23.99 20.40 -0.60
N LEU A 193 22.98 21.23 -0.40
CA LEU A 193 21.64 21.09 -0.96
C LEU A 193 21.36 22.20 -1.97
N SER A 194 20.89 21.81 -3.14
CA SER A 194 20.39 22.71 -4.19
C SER A 194 18.95 22.39 -4.59
N VAL A 195 18.30 23.33 -5.27
CA VAL A 195 16.94 23.17 -5.79
C VAL A 195 16.84 21.93 -6.69
N GLY A 196 15.83 21.10 -6.42
CA GLY A 196 15.56 19.86 -7.17
C GLY A 196 16.24 18.61 -6.61
N GLU A 197 17.17 18.76 -5.67
CA GLU A 197 17.82 17.63 -5.02
C GLU A 197 16.94 17.03 -3.92
N ARG A 198 17.06 15.71 -3.74
CA ARG A 198 16.52 15.03 -2.56
C ARG A 198 17.56 15.08 -1.45
N VAL A 199 17.10 15.36 -0.24
CA VAL A 199 17.94 15.37 0.95
C VAL A 199 18.41 13.93 1.23
N PRO A 200 19.74 13.65 1.21
CA PRO A 200 20.25 12.27 1.17
C PRO A 200 20.35 11.59 2.55
N ALA A 201 20.35 12.38 3.63
CA ALA A 201 20.42 11.95 5.03
C ALA A 201 19.77 13.02 5.91
N ASP A 202 19.54 12.76 7.20
CA ASP A 202 19.08 13.84 8.09
C ASP A 202 20.22 14.83 8.32
N LEU A 203 19.98 16.11 8.04
CA LEU A 203 20.98 17.18 8.09
C LEU A 203 20.61 18.26 9.11
N ARG A 204 21.56 18.64 9.96
CA ARG A 204 21.47 19.87 10.78
C ARG A 204 22.00 21.05 9.97
N LEU A 205 21.13 21.99 9.62
CA LEU A 205 21.46 23.13 8.76
C LEU A 205 22.27 24.20 9.49
N PHE A 206 23.44 24.54 8.99
CA PHE A 206 24.25 25.65 9.53
C PHE A 206 24.37 26.83 8.56
N GLU A 207 24.06 26.62 7.27
CA GLU A 207 23.99 27.65 6.24
C GLU A 207 22.71 27.46 5.43
N SER A 208 21.90 28.50 5.22
CA SER A 208 20.69 28.43 4.40
C SER A 208 20.36 29.77 3.76
N THR A 209 19.98 29.77 2.48
CA THR A 209 19.50 30.95 1.76
C THR A 209 18.15 30.64 1.13
N ASP A 210 17.08 31.26 1.64
CA ASP A 210 15.69 31.08 1.21
C ASP A 210 15.29 29.60 1.01
N LEU A 211 15.80 28.72 1.88
CA LEU A 211 15.60 27.29 1.75
C LEU A 211 14.15 26.94 2.07
N SER A 212 13.47 26.30 1.12
CA SER A 212 12.18 25.65 1.34
C SER A 212 12.24 24.19 0.89
N VAL A 213 11.79 23.32 1.78
CA VAL A 213 11.84 21.86 1.59
C VAL A 213 10.42 21.33 1.61
N ASP A 214 10.10 20.50 0.63
CA ASP A 214 8.86 19.74 0.59
C ASP A 214 8.98 18.52 1.48
N GLU A 215 8.39 18.63 2.67
CA GLU A 215 8.38 17.60 3.70
C GLU A 215 7.08 16.80 3.69
N SER A 216 6.27 16.91 2.63
CA SER A 216 5.00 16.19 2.48
C SER A 216 5.16 14.68 2.63
N SER A 217 6.31 14.15 2.19
CA SER A 217 6.60 12.73 2.31
C SER A 217 6.69 12.28 3.77
N LEU A 218 7.27 13.07 4.67
CA LEU A 218 7.44 12.70 6.08
C LEU A 218 6.30 13.20 6.97
N THR A 219 5.82 14.42 6.72
CA THR A 219 4.86 15.12 7.58
C THR A 219 3.41 15.03 7.07
N GLY A 220 3.20 14.77 5.79
CA GLY A 220 1.89 14.83 5.12
C GLY A 220 1.43 16.23 4.72
N GLU A 221 2.15 17.28 5.12
CA GLU A 221 1.82 18.67 4.78
C GLU A 221 2.31 19.02 3.37
N THR A 222 1.41 19.51 2.50
CA THR A 222 1.71 19.78 1.08
C THR A 222 2.38 21.13 0.85
N THR A 223 2.35 22.04 1.83
CA THR A 223 3.03 23.33 1.73
C THR A 223 4.51 23.19 2.08
N PRO A 224 5.45 23.63 1.21
CA PRO A 224 6.87 23.58 1.50
C PRO A 224 7.22 24.34 2.79
N CYS A 225 8.02 23.71 3.65
CA CYS A 225 8.44 24.27 4.93
C CYS A 225 9.69 25.13 4.75
N SER A 226 9.65 26.38 5.22
CA SER A 226 10.82 27.26 5.27
C SER A 226 11.80 26.80 6.35
N LYS A 227 13.06 26.65 5.97
CA LYS A 227 14.13 26.18 6.84
C LYS A 227 15.09 27.30 7.24
N TYR A 228 15.59 27.22 8.46
CA TYR A 228 16.44 28.24 9.08
C TYR A 228 17.60 27.62 9.87
N THR A 229 18.65 28.38 10.12
CA THR A 229 19.84 27.89 10.85
C THR A 229 19.75 28.08 12.38
N TYR A 230 18.82 28.92 12.84
CA TYR A 230 18.70 29.33 14.23
C TYR A 230 18.47 28.14 15.19
N HIS A 231 18.99 28.30 16.41
CA HIS A 231 18.77 27.34 17.48
C HIS A 231 17.29 27.35 17.92
N GLN A 232 16.66 26.18 17.98
CA GLN A 232 15.29 26.02 18.47
C GLN A 232 15.29 25.61 19.95
N THR A 233 14.36 26.14 20.75
CA THR A 233 14.23 25.80 22.17
C THR A 233 13.62 24.41 22.36
N ALA A 234 13.97 23.72 23.45
CA ALA A 234 13.50 22.35 23.72
C ALA A 234 11.97 22.22 23.81
N THR A 235 11.24 23.30 24.11
CA THR A 235 9.76 23.35 24.14
C THR A 235 9.11 23.22 22.75
N THR A 236 9.83 23.59 21.68
CA THR A 236 9.38 23.42 20.30
C THR A 236 9.87 22.12 19.66
N ASN A 237 10.63 21.26 20.35
CA ASN A 237 11.18 20.02 19.78
C ASN A 237 10.22 18.82 19.77
N GLY A 238 8.98 19.00 20.24
CA GLY A 238 8.02 17.90 20.43
C GLY A 238 7.46 17.32 19.14
N ASP A 239 7.37 18.11 18.06
CA ASP A 239 6.75 17.70 16.79
C ASP A 239 7.75 17.77 15.64
N ILE A 240 7.84 16.73 14.81
CA ILE A 240 8.82 16.62 13.71
C ILE A 240 8.64 17.80 12.73
N ALA A 241 7.40 18.17 12.44
CA ALA A 241 7.05 19.25 11.54
C ALA A 241 7.53 20.64 12.02
N SER A 242 7.83 20.80 13.31
CA SER A 242 8.27 22.07 13.89
C SER A 242 9.79 22.27 13.85
N ARG A 243 10.56 21.24 13.49
CA ARG A 243 12.03 21.27 13.38
C ARG A 243 12.49 21.95 12.09
N SER A 244 12.43 23.28 12.06
CA SER A 244 12.80 24.10 10.89
C SER A 244 14.30 24.22 10.65
N ASN A 245 15.14 23.70 11.55
CA ASN A 245 16.59 23.74 11.45
C ASN A 245 17.25 22.41 11.07
N ILE A 246 16.42 21.43 10.72
CA ILE A 246 16.79 20.12 10.21
C ILE A 246 16.15 19.93 8.84
N ALA A 247 16.89 19.33 7.90
CA ALA A 247 16.37 18.82 6.65
C ALA A 247 16.37 17.28 6.73
N PHE A 248 15.23 16.64 6.43
CA PHE A 248 15.06 15.21 6.65
C PHE A 248 15.36 14.38 5.39
N MET A 249 15.93 13.20 5.57
CA MET A 249 16.21 12.24 4.51
C MET A 249 14.96 11.98 3.65
N GLY A 250 15.13 11.98 2.32
CA GLY A 250 14.09 11.67 1.34
C GLY A 250 13.17 12.84 0.96
N THR A 251 13.25 13.97 1.67
CA THR A 251 12.49 15.20 1.34
C THR A 251 13.09 15.94 0.14
N LEU A 252 12.29 16.78 -0.55
CA LEU A 252 12.70 17.43 -1.81
C LEU A 252 12.93 18.93 -1.62
N VAL A 253 14.07 19.45 -2.06
CA VAL A 253 14.36 20.89 -2.01
C VAL A 253 13.59 21.62 -3.12
N ARG A 254 12.67 22.52 -2.73
CA ARG A 254 11.82 23.28 -3.66
C ARG A 254 12.44 24.62 -4.06
N CYS A 255 13.07 25.29 -3.10
CA CYS A 255 13.70 26.60 -3.32
C CYS A 255 14.92 26.75 -2.42
N GLY A 256 15.84 27.62 -2.84
CA GLY A 256 17.00 28.01 -2.06
C GLY A 256 18.18 27.03 -2.13
N LYS A 257 19.18 27.31 -1.31
CA LYS A 257 20.37 26.48 -1.12
C LYS A 257 20.70 26.37 0.35
N ALA A 258 21.32 25.28 0.75
CA ALA A 258 21.75 25.10 2.12
C ALA A 258 22.99 24.21 2.24
N LYS A 259 23.67 24.33 3.38
CA LYS A 259 24.65 23.36 3.85
C LYS A 259 24.25 22.84 5.22
N GLY A 260 24.37 21.54 5.39
CA GLY A 260 24.05 20.88 6.65
C GLY A 260 25.05 19.79 6.98
N ILE A 261 25.19 19.51 8.27
CA ILE A 261 26.00 18.40 8.77
C ILE A 261 25.09 17.18 8.92
N VAL A 262 25.53 16.02 8.43
CA VAL A 262 24.82 14.75 8.57
C VAL A 262 24.72 14.37 10.05
N ILE A 263 23.50 14.22 10.56
CA ILE A 263 23.20 13.80 11.94
C ILE A 263 22.66 12.36 12.03
N GLY A 264 22.05 11.85 10.95
CA GLY A 264 21.48 10.50 10.91
C GLY A 264 21.41 9.94 9.49
N THR A 265 21.83 8.69 9.31
CA THR A 265 21.89 8.00 8.01
C THR A 265 21.13 6.66 8.08
N GLY A 266 20.54 6.23 6.97
CA GLY A 266 19.87 4.93 6.86
C GLY A 266 18.82 4.71 7.95
N GLU A 267 18.91 3.58 8.67
CA GLU A 267 18.00 3.20 9.77
C GLU A 267 18.02 4.17 10.96
N ASN A 268 19.07 4.98 11.12
CA ASN A 268 19.21 5.94 12.23
C ASN A 268 18.68 7.35 11.87
N SER A 269 18.10 7.52 10.68
CA SER A 269 17.34 8.73 10.33
C SER A 269 15.90 8.66 10.85
N GLU A 270 15.20 9.78 10.93
CA GLU A 270 13.78 9.86 11.28
C GLU A 270 12.92 9.02 10.32
N PHE A 271 13.25 9.07 9.02
CA PHE A 271 12.62 8.22 8.01
C PHE A 271 12.96 6.74 8.20
N GLY A 272 14.21 6.44 8.56
CA GLY A 272 14.70 5.09 8.84
C GLY A 272 14.04 4.45 10.07
N GLU A 273 13.73 5.25 11.10
CA GLU A 273 13.01 4.77 12.28
C GLU A 273 11.59 4.31 11.92
N VAL A 274 10.88 5.08 11.09
CA VAL A 274 9.55 4.67 10.57
C VAL A 274 9.66 3.40 9.74
N PHE A 275 10.66 3.28 8.88
CA PHE A 275 10.89 2.09 8.07
C PHE A 275 11.22 0.85 8.93
N LYS A 276 12.03 1.02 9.98
CA LYS A 276 12.35 -0.05 10.94
C LYS A 276 11.12 -0.51 11.72
N MET A 277 10.27 0.42 12.16
CA MET A 277 8.98 0.08 12.79
C MET A 277 8.07 -0.69 11.83
N MET A 278 8.08 -0.32 10.54
CA MET A 278 7.30 -1.02 9.51
C MET A 278 7.83 -2.44 9.24
N GLN A 279 9.16 -2.64 9.15
CA GLN A 279 9.75 -3.97 8.95
C GLN A 279 9.58 -4.90 10.16
N ALA A 280 9.60 -4.35 11.37
CA ALA A 280 9.41 -5.13 12.60
C ALA A 280 7.98 -5.72 12.73
N GLU A 281 7.01 -5.17 12.00
CA GLU A 281 5.62 -5.66 12.04
C GLU A 281 5.40 -6.79 11.01
N GLU A 282 5.17 -7.99 11.52
CA GLU A 282 4.83 -9.16 10.70
C GLU A 282 3.37 -9.08 10.21
N ALA A 283 3.17 -9.24 8.90
CA ALA A 283 1.82 -9.27 8.33
C ALA A 283 1.06 -10.52 8.79
N PRO A 284 -0.23 -10.41 9.18
CA PRO A 284 -1.01 -11.54 9.66
C PRO A 284 -1.27 -12.58 8.56
N LYS A 285 -1.34 -13.86 8.95
CA LYS A 285 -1.78 -14.94 8.04
C LYS A 285 -3.23 -14.74 7.61
N THR A 286 -3.49 -14.88 6.30
CA THR A 286 -4.83 -14.63 5.74
C THR A 286 -5.85 -15.70 6.14
N PRO A 287 -7.16 -15.37 6.16
CA PRO A 287 -8.21 -16.32 6.49
C PRO A 287 -8.24 -17.53 5.55
N LEU A 288 -8.02 -17.33 4.25
CA LEU A 288 -7.90 -18.44 3.28
C LEU A 288 -6.75 -19.38 3.63
N GLN A 289 -5.55 -18.87 3.94
CA GLN A 289 -4.40 -19.71 4.30
C GLN A 289 -4.72 -20.55 5.55
N LYS A 290 -5.23 -19.93 6.62
CA LYS A 290 -5.65 -20.64 7.83
C LYS A 290 -6.70 -21.72 7.54
N SER A 291 -7.63 -21.41 6.65
CA SER A 291 -8.69 -22.35 6.26
C SER A 291 -8.15 -23.51 5.44
N MET A 292 -7.24 -23.28 4.50
CA MET A 292 -6.60 -24.32 3.68
C MET A 292 -5.72 -25.24 4.54
N ASP A 293 -4.95 -24.70 5.48
CA ASP A 293 -4.15 -25.48 6.42
C ASP A 293 -5.03 -26.42 7.26
N LEU A 294 -6.16 -25.92 7.75
CA LEU A 294 -7.13 -26.71 8.51
C LEU A 294 -7.75 -27.81 7.65
N LEU A 295 -8.10 -27.47 6.41
CA LEU A 295 -8.71 -28.38 5.43
C LEU A 295 -7.75 -29.55 5.10
N GLY A 296 -6.48 -29.24 4.81
CA GLY A 296 -5.44 -30.23 4.57
C GLY A 296 -5.20 -31.15 5.77
N LYS A 297 -5.17 -30.59 6.99
CA LYS A 297 -5.07 -31.38 8.23
C LYS A 297 -6.27 -32.30 8.46
N GLN A 298 -7.49 -31.83 8.20
CA GLN A 298 -8.69 -32.65 8.37
C GLN A 298 -8.77 -33.77 7.32
N LEU A 299 -8.51 -33.45 6.06
CA LEU A 299 -8.50 -34.45 4.98
C LEU A 299 -7.45 -35.51 5.23
N SER A 300 -6.20 -35.13 5.51
CA SER A 300 -5.15 -36.11 5.83
C SER A 300 -5.53 -37.00 7.01
N LEU A 301 -6.05 -36.43 8.11
CA LEU A 301 -6.51 -37.21 9.27
C LEU A 301 -7.60 -38.23 8.91
N TYR A 302 -8.63 -37.82 8.17
CA TYR A 302 -9.72 -38.73 7.76
C TYR A 302 -9.25 -39.79 6.77
N SER A 303 -8.44 -39.40 5.79
CA SER A 303 -7.87 -40.31 4.79
C SER A 303 -7.00 -41.38 5.45
N PHE A 304 -6.11 -41.01 6.37
CA PHE A 304 -5.32 -41.99 7.13
C PHE A 304 -6.17 -42.89 8.00
N GLY A 305 -7.23 -42.35 8.62
CA GLY A 305 -8.18 -43.14 9.38
C GLY A 305 -8.85 -44.23 8.52
N ILE A 306 -9.32 -43.86 7.33
CA ILE A 306 -9.98 -44.80 6.40
C ILE A 306 -8.98 -45.81 5.84
N ILE A 307 -7.80 -45.37 5.41
CA ILE A 307 -6.73 -46.26 4.91
C ILE A 307 -6.31 -47.26 5.98
N GLY A 308 -6.15 -46.81 7.24
CA GLY A 308 -5.82 -47.68 8.36
C GLY A 308 -6.88 -48.75 8.62
N VAL A 309 -8.16 -48.39 8.55
CA VAL A 309 -9.27 -49.34 8.68
C VAL A 309 -9.27 -50.35 7.53
N ILE A 310 -9.07 -49.91 6.29
CA ILE A 310 -9.02 -50.80 5.11
C ILE A 310 -7.84 -51.78 5.22
N MET A 311 -6.65 -51.29 5.58
CA MET A 311 -5.48 -52.15 5.79
C MET A 311 -5.73 -53.19 6.88
N LEU A 312 -6.39 -52.81 7.99
CA LEU A 312 -6.72 -53.73 9.07
C LEU A 312 -7.71 -54.81 8.61
N VAL A 313 -8.79 -54.42 7.92
CA VAL A 313 -9.75 -55.39 7.36
C VAL A 313 -9.07 -56.30 6.33
N GLY A 314 -8.21 -55.73 5.49
CA GLY A 314 -7.49 -56.46 4.47
C GLY A 314 -6.48 -57.47 5.02
N TRP A 315 -5.82 -57.11 6.12
CA TRP A 315 -5.01 -58.05 6.88
C TRP A 315 -5.87 -59.19 7.42
N MET A 316 -7.02 -58.89 8.02
CA MET A 316 -7.95 -59.91 8.52
C MET A 316 -8.49 -60.84 7.41
N GLN A 317 -8.58 -60.36 6.17
CA GLN A 317 -8.96 -61.15 4.99
C GLN A 317 -7.80 -61.97 4.39
N GLY A 318 -6.57 -61.86 4.92
CA GLY A 318 -5.41 -62.62 4.46
C GLY A 318 -4.66 -62.03 3.25
N LYS A 319 -4.95 -60.79 2.85
CA LYS A 319 -4.35 -60.12 1.67
C LYS A 319 -3.23 -59.14 2.06
N GLY A 320 -2.25 -59.58 2.83
CA GLY A 320 -1.29 -58.67 3.50
C GLY A 320 -0.51 -57.72 2.58
N VAL A 321 0.14 -58.24 1.53
CA VAL A 321 1.00 -57.44 0.63
C VAL A 321 0.17 -56.59 -0.33
N ASP A 322 -0.86 -57.18 -0.94
CA ASP A 322 -1.76 -56.49 -1.87
C ASP A 322 -2.56 -55.36 -1.20
N MET A 323 -2.82 -55.48 0.11
CA MET A 323 -3.52 -54.42 0.85
C MET A 323 -2.63 -53.22 1.15
N PHE A 324 -1.32 -53.42 1.24
CA PHE A 324 -0.38 -52.32 1.40
C PHE A 324 -0.21 -51.55 0.09
N THR A 325 -0.20 -52.23 -1.06
CA THR A 325 -0.21 -51.58 -2.39
C THR A 325 -1.51 -50.79 -2.61
N ILE A 326 -2.66 -51.38 -2.26
CA ILE A 326 -3.96 -50.69 -2.30
C ILE A 326 -3.97 -49.47 -1.36
N GLY A 327 -3.35 -49.58 -0.18
CA GLY A 327 -3.19 -48.47 0.76
C GLY A 327 -2.39 -47.30 0.19
N VAL A 328 -1.32 -47.56 -0.56
CA VAL A 328 -0.53 -46.53 -1.25
C VAL A 328 -1.34 -45.89 -2.38
N SER A 329 -2.02 -46.67 -3.22
CA SER A 329 -2.88 -46.12 -4.28
C SER A 329 -4.05 -45.29 -3.71
N LEU A 330 -4.63 -45.71 -2.58
CA LEU A 330 -5.65 -44.95 -1.85
C LEU A 330 -5.11 -43.63 -1.29
N ALA A 331 -3.88 -43.61 -0.79
CA ALA A 331 -3.25 -42.39 -0.28
C ALA A 331 -3.13 -41.32 -1.37
N VAL A 332 -2.75 -41.72 -2.59
CA VAL A 332 -2.71 -40.83 -3.77
C VAL A 332 -4.11 -40.37 -4.16
N ALA A 333 -5.10 -41.27 -4.16
CA ALA A 333 -6.49 -40.93 -4.49
C ALA A 333 -7.13 -39.94 -3.50
N ALA A 334 -6.68 -39.96 -2.25
CA ALA A 334 -7.29 -39.20 -1.16
C ALA A 334 -6.83 -37.73 -1.08
N ILE A 335 -5.73 -37.37 -1.75
CA ILE A 335 -5.16 -36.03 -1.69
C ILE A 335 -5.62 -35.22 -2.89
N PRO A 336 -6.29 -34.07 -2.68
CA PRO A 336 -6.67 -33.18 -3.78
C PRO A 336 -5.44 -32.35 -4.21
N GLU A 337 -4.53 -32.98 -4.95
CA GLU A 337 -3.27 -32.37 -5.43
C GLU A 337 -3.51 -31.10 -6.28
N GLY A 338 -4.62 -31.05 -7.01
CA GLY A 338 -5.00 -29.90 -7.82
C GLY A 338 -5.52 -28.70 -7.04
N LEU A 339 -5.87 -28.85 -5.75
CA LEU A 339 -6.54 -27.81 -4.98
C LEU A 339 -5.67 -26.54 -4.78
N PRO A 340 -4.39 -26.62 -4.34
CA PRO A 340 -3.56 -25.42 -4.17
C PRO A 340 -3.29 -24.69 -5.50
N ILE A 341 -3.15 -25.43 -6.60
CA ILE A 341 -2.94 -24.88 -7.93
C ILE A 341 -4.18 -24.10 -8.37
N VAL A 342 -5.35 -24.73 -8.30
CA VAL A 342 -6.62 -24.12 -8.74
C VAL A 342 -6.94 -22.87 -7.92
N VAL A 343 -6.72 -22.90 -6.60
CA VAL A 343 -6.87 -21.72 -5.73
C VAL A 343 -5.95 -20.59 -6.19
N THR A 344 -4.67 -20.88 -6.42
CA THR A 344 -3.66 -19.87 -6.79
C THR A 344 -3.98 -19.23 -8.14
N VAL A 345 -4.30 -20.02 -9.15
CA VAL A 345 -4.65 -19.52 -10.49
C VAL A 345 -5.97 -18.73 -10.44
N THR A 346 -6.95 -19.19 -9.67
CA THR A 346 -8.20 -18.45 -9.47
C THR A 346 -7.96 -17.08 -8.82
N LEU A 347 -7.12 -17.00 -7.79
CA LEU A 347 -6.74 -15.73 -7.17
C LEU A 347 -6.00 -14.82 -8.15
N ALA A 348 -5.06 -15.36 -8.93
CA ALA A 348 -4.30 -14.60 -9.93
C ALA A 348 -5.20 -14.00 -11.02
N LEU A 349 -6.13 -14.79 -11.56
CA LEU A 349 -7.14 -14.30 -12.51
C LEU A 349 -8.05 -13.25 -11.87
N GLY A 350 -8.37 -13.39 -10.58
CA GLY A 350 -9.06 -12.40 -9.77
C GLY A 350 -8.30 -11.07 -9.69
N VAL A 351 -6.99 -11.12 -9.38
CA VAL A 351 -6.13 -9.94 -9.37
C VAL A 351 -6.10 -9.26 -10.75
N MET A 352 -6.00 -10.02 -11.84
CA MET A 352 -6.04 -9.45 -13.19
C MET A 352 -7.36 -8.69 -13.46
N ARG A 353 -8.50 -9.18 -12.96
CA ARG A 353 -9.79 -8.46 -13.05
C ARG A 353 -9.82 -7.21 -12.18
N MET A 354 -9.21 -7.23 -10.99
CA MET A 354 -9.07 -6.05 -10.13
C MET A 354 -8.18 -4.98 -10.76
N VAL A 355 -7.10 -5.36 -11.43
CA VAL A 355 -6.21 -4.44 -12.16
C VAL A 355 -6.97 -3.73 -13.28
N GLN A 356 -7.87 -4.42 -13.99
CA GLN A 356 -8.76 -3.79 -14.98
C GLN A 356 -9.72 -2.78 -14.35
N LYS A 357 -10.07 -2.97 -13.07
CA LYS A 357 -10.81 -2.00 -12.24
C LYS A 357 -9.87 -1.05 -11.46
N ARG A 358 -8.60 -0.91 -11.87
CA ARG A 358 -7.60 0.02 -11.30
C ARG A 358 -7.18 -0.25 -9.85
N ALA A 359 -7.41 -1.47 -9.33
CA ALA A 359 -6.85 -1.95 -8.07
C ALA A 359 -5.70 -2.94 -8.33
N ILE A 360 -4.48 -2.59 -7.91
CA ILE A 360 -3.31 -3.48 -7.99
C ILE A 360 -3.15 -4.19 -6.66
N VAL A 361 -3.20 -5.53 -6.65
CA VAL A 361 -2.97 -6.35 -5.44
C VAL A 361 -1.58 -6.97 -5.50
N LYS A 362 -0.75 -6.72 -4.48
CA LYS A 362 0.63 -7.21 -4.41
C LYS A 362 0.73 -8.67 -3.95
N LYS A 363 -0.21 -9.12 -3.11
CA LYS A 363 -0.24 -10.49 -2.57
C LYS A 363 -1.54 -11.20 -2.94
N LEU A 364 -1.47 -12.32 -3.66
CA LEU A 364 -2.65 -13.06 -4.12
C LEU A 364 -3.67 -13.42 -3.01
N PRO A 365 -3.25 -13.88 -1.81
CA PRO A 365 -4.21 -14.26 -0.76
C PRO A 365 -5.04 -13.10 -0.19
N ILE A 366 -4.62 -11.84 -0.42
CA ILE A 366 -5.32 -10.65 0.08
C ILE A 366 -6.66 -10.45 -0.63
N VAL A 367 -6.78 -10.96 -1.87
CA VAL A 367 -8.02 -10.93 -2.64
C VAL A 367 -9.19 -11.59 -1.88
N GLU A 368 -8.95 -12.71 -1.19
CA GLU A 368 -9.98 -13.34 -0.35
C GLU A 368 -10.25 -12.53 0.92
N THR A 369 -9.18 -11.96 1.50
CA THR A 369 -9.27 -11.17 2.74
C THR A 369 -10.15 -9.93 2.54
N LEU A 370 -10.07 -9.29 1.38
CA LEU A 370 -10.98 -8.21 0.95
C LEU A 370 -12.45 -8.64 0.98
N GLY A 371 -12.76 -9.90 0.65
CA GLY A 371 -14.13 -10.42 0.69
C GLY A 371 -14.71 -10.59 2.10
N CYS A 372 -13.86 -10.73 3.12
CA CYS A 372 -14.27 -10.81 4.54
C CYS A 372 -14.00 -9.53 5.34
N CYS A 373 -13.49 -8.48 4.70
CA CYS A 373 -13.29 -7.17 5.33
C CYS A 373 -14.61 -6.67 5.94
N ASN A 374 -14.61 -6.41 7.25
CA ASN A 374 -15.78 -5.92 7.97
C ASN A 374 -15.57 -4.55 8.62
N VAL A 375 -14.34 -4.07 8.71
CA VAL A 375 -14.02 -2.72 9.16
C VAL A 375 -13.02 -2.06 8.20
N ILE A 376 -13.35 -0.87 7.70
CA ILE A 376 -12.42 -0.03 6.94
C ILE A 376 -12.07 1.18 7.80
N CYS A 377 -10.82 1.23 8.23
CA CYS A 377 -10.22 2.43 8.80
C CYS A 377 -9.70 3.27 7.63
N SER A 378 -10.23 4.48 7.46
CA SER A 378 -9.80 5.36 6.39
C SER A 378 -9.21 6.63 6.92
N ASP A 379 -8.04 7.00 6.39
CA ASP A 379 -7.57 8.37 6.52
C ASP A 379 -8.55 9.33 5.81
N LYS A 380 -8.65 10.55 6.31
CA LYS A 380 -9.51 11.57 5.72
C LYS A 380 -8.80 12.28 4.56
N THR A 381 -7.62 12.83 4.81
CA THR A 381 -6.90 13.70 3.87
C THR A 381 -6.34 12.85 2.74
N GLY A 382 -6.49 13.31 1.49
CA GLY A 382 -5.99 12.59 0.32
C GLY A 382 -6.80 11.34 -0.05
N THR A 383 -7.47 10.70 0.90
CA THR A 383 -8.23 9.46 0.71
C THR A 383 -9.73 9.68 0.55
N LEU A 384 -10.44 10.17 1.56
CA LEU A 384 -11.88 10.47 1.48
C LEU A 384 -12.14 11.82 0.82
N THR A 385 -11.20 12.75 0.99
CA THR A 385 -11.20 14.09 0.41
C THR A 385 -10.17 14.21 -0.70
N LYS A 386 -10.24 15.28 -1.48
CA LYS A 386 -9.32 15.53 -2.60
C LYS A 386 -7.95 16.03 -2.14
N ASN A 387 -7.80 16.46 -0.88
CA ASN A 387 -6.66 17.23 -0.41
C ASN A 387 -6.49 18.55 -1.18
N GLU A 388 -7.61 19.15 -1.59
CA GLU A 388 -7.64 20.40 -2.37
C GLU A 388 -8.55 21.40 -1.65
N MET A 389 -7.95 22.39 -0.99
CA MET A 389 -8.73 23.40 -0.28
C MET A 389 -9.56 24.24 -1.25
N THR A 390 -10.88 24.08 -1.17
CA THR A 390 -11.85 24.68 -2.08
C THR A 390 -12.74 25.66 -1.32
N VAL A 391 -12.98 26.83 -1.91
CA VAL A 391 -13.94 27.81 -1.36
C VAL A 391 -15.36 27.30 -1.61
N THR A 392 -16.18 27.22 -0.57
CA THR A 392 -17.57 26.75 -0.69
C THR A 392 -18.59 27.78 -0.21
N GLN A 393 -18.19 28.71 0.65
CA GLN A 393 -19.09 29.73 1.19
C GLN A 393 -18.40 31.08 1.27
N LEU A 394 -19.16 32.12 0.95
CA LEU A 394 -18.79 33.51 1.11
C LEU A 394 -19.83 34.17 2.02
N PHE A 395 -19.36 35.01 2.93
CA PHE A 395 -20.22 35.84 3.75
C PHE A 395 -19.74 37.28 3.67
N THR A 396 -20.55 38.17 3.11
CA THR A 396 -20.16 39.58 2.93
C THR A 396 -20.37 40.37 4.21
N SER A 397 -19.68 41.51 4.33
CA SER A 397 -19.83 42.41 5.46
C SER A 397 -21.24 43.02 5.62
N ASP A 398 -22.06 43.08 4.57
CA ASP A 398 -23.47 43.47 4.64
C ASP A 398 -24.44 42.31 4.95
N GLY A 399 -23.92 41.11 5.21
CA GLY A 399 -24.70 39.97 5.70
C GLY A 399 -25.26 39.06 4.60
N LEU A 400 -24.75 39.14 3.38
CA LEU A 400 -25.15 38.22 2.30
C LEU A 400 -24.39 36.90 2.44
N HIS A 401 -25.11 35.80 2.26
CA HIS A 401 -24.54 34.45 2.22
C HIS A 401 -24.55 33.95 0.78
N ALA A 402 -23.38 33.69 0.23
CA ALA A 402 -23.27 33.09 -1.10
C ALA A 402 -22.59 31.73 -1.02
N GLU A 403 -23.08 30.78 -1.80
CA GLU A 403 -22.48 29.46 -1.98
C GLU A 403 -21.61 29.46 -3.23
N VAL A 404 -20.48 28.78 -3.17
CA VAL A 404 -19.58 28.63 -4.30
C VAL A 404 -19.60 27.16 -4.71
N THR A 405 -20.01 26.91 -5.94
CA THR A 405 -19.95 25.58 -6.56
C THR A 405 -18.63 25.39 -7.30
N GLY A 406 -18.30 24.14 -7.62
CA GLY A 406 -16.99 23.78 -8.14
C GLY A 406 -16.14 23.10 -7.08
N VAL A 407 -15.15 22.34 -7.54
CA VAL A 407 -14.26 21.55 -6.68
C VAL A 407 -12.84 21.64 -7.21
N GLY A 408 -11.91 21.99 -6.34
CA GLY A 408 -10.50 22.15 -6.67
C GLY A 408 -10.19 23.54 -7.21
N TYR A 409 -9.12 23.62 -8.00
CA TYR A 409 -8.59 24.87 -8.56
C TYR A 409 -9.00 25.12 -10.01
N ASN A 410 -9.94 24.34 -10.54
CA ASN A 410 -10.46 24.57 -11.88
C ASN A 410 -11.38 25.81 -11.87
N GLY A 411 -11.34 26.62 -12.93
CA GLY A 411 -12.26 27.77 -13.09
C GLY A 411 -13.72 27.38 -13.33
N ALA A 412 -14.10 26.13 -13.06
CA ALA A 412 -15.42 25.58 -13.30
C ALA A 412 -16.24 25.63 -12.00
N GLY A 413 -17.18 26.58 -11.94
CA GLY A 413 -18.01 26.82 -10.78
C GLY A 413 -18.83 28.09 -10.92
N GLU A 414 -19.85 28.21 -10.09
CA GLU A 414 -20.78 29.32 -10.05
C GLU A 414 -20.94 29.82 -8.61
N VAL A 415 -21.08 31.14 -8.45
CA VAL A 415 -21.42 31.76 -7.16
C VAL A 415 -22.93 31.96 -7.12
N LEU A 416 -23.57 31.39 -6.11
CA LEU A 416 -25.02 31.37 -5.91
C LEU A 416 -25.39 32.27 -4.72
N LEU A 417 -26.34 33.18 -4.92
CA LEU A 417 -26.98 33.94 -3.83
C LEU A 417 -28.45 33.52 -3.78
N ASP A 418 -28.91 32.97 -2.65
CA ASP A 418 -30.28 32.47 -2.48
C ASP A 418 -30.74 31.47 -3.59
N GLY A 419 -29.79 30.74 -4.19
CA GLY A 419 -30.02 29.78 -5.28
C GLY A 419 -29.97 30.38 -6.69
N GLU A 420 -29.79 31.69 -6.84
CA GLU A 420 -29.62 32.35 -8.13
C GLU A 420 -28.14 32.61 -8.46
N VAL A 421 -27.76 32.40 -9.73
CA VAL A 421 -26.38 32.58 -10.19
C VAL A 421 -26.04 34.07 -10.31
N ILE A 422 -24.94 34.49 -9.69
CA ILE A 422 -24.44 35.85 -9.78
C ILE A 422 -23.60 35.99 -11.06
N HIS A 423 -24.06 36.84 -11.98
CA HIS A 423 -23.31 37.16 -13.20
C HIS A 423 -22.44 38.42 -13.06
N GLY A 424 -21.14 38.27 -13.26
CA GLY A 424 -20.18 39.39 -13.30
C GLY A 424 -20.17 40.20 -12.01
N PHE A 425 -20.22 41.52 -12.12
CA PHE A 425 -20.17 42.47 -11.00
C PHE A 425 -21.56 42.84 -10.45
N SER A 426 -22.59 42.02 -10.67
CA SER A 426 -23.98 42.33 -10.29
C SER A 426 -24.15 42.52 -8.78
N CYS A 427 -23.31 41.89 -7.96
CA CYS A 427 -23.22 42.11 -6.51
C CYS A 427 -21.85 42.70 -6.13
N PRO A 428 -21.75 44.02 -5.86
CA PRO A 428 -20.48 44.67 -5.53
C PRO A 428 -19.80 44.13 -4.27
N SER A 429 -20.59 43.72 -3.27
CA SER A 429 -20.08 43.21 -1.99
C SER A 429 -19.36 41.87 -2.16
N ILE A 430 -19.89 40.98 -3.02
CA ILE A 430 -19.28 39.68 -3.33
C ILE A 430 -18.09 39.85 -4.28
N SER A 431 -18.25 40.70 -5.30
CA SER A 431 -17.21 40.94 -6.31
C SER A 431 -15.89 41.38 -5.68
N LYS A 432 -15.92 42.30 -4.71
CA LYS A 432 -14.70 42.77 -4.02
C LYS A 432 -13.95 41.65 -3.28
N ILE A 433 -14.66 40.67 -2.72
CA ILE A 433 -14.03 39.52 -2.04
C ILE A 433 -13.38 38.61 -3.08
N VAL A 434 -14.09 38.33 -4.17
CA VAL A 434 -13.61 37.46 -5.26
C VAL A 434 -12.41 38.10 -5.98
N GLU A 435 -12.42 39.41 -6.19
CA GLU A 435 -11.31 40.19 -6.77
C GLU A 435 -9.98 39.96 -6.03
N MET A 436 -10.00 39.86 -4.69
CA MET A 436 -8.80 39.61 -3.90
C MET A 436 -8.21 38.20 -4.09
N GLY A 437 -8.96 37.27 -4.68
CA GLY A 437 -8.55 35.89 -4.95
C GLY A 437 -8.24 35.57 -6.41
N LEU A 438 -8.47 36.50 -7.34
CA LEU A 438 -8.30 36.27 -8.78
C LEU A 438 -6.85 36.47 -9.24
N GLU A 439 -6.23 35.42 -9.77
CA GLU A 439 -4.86 35.48 -10.32
C GLU A 439 -4.73 36.44 -11.51
N SER A 440 -5.77 36.55 -12.36
CA SER A 440 -5.75 37.44 -13.53
C SER A 440 -5.53 38.90 -13.14
N LEU A 441 -6.09 39.33 -12.00
CA LEU A 441 -5.94 40.70 -11.50
C LEU A 441 -4.53 40.96 -10.96
N GLN A 442 -3.75 39.93 -10.62
CA GLN A 442 -2.38 40.12 -10.14
C GLN A 442 -1.50 40.84 -11.18
N GLN A 443 -1.79 40.67 -12.48
CA GLN A 443 -1.10 41.37 -13.56
C GLN A 443 -1.52 42.85 -13.70
N GLU A 444 -2.64 43.26 -13.11
CA GLU A 444 -3.12 44.65 -13.18
C GLU A 444 -2.57 45.51 -12.04
N TYR A 445 -2.04 44.90 -10.98
CA TYR A 445 -1.48 45.58 -9.82
C TYR A 445 0.05 45.47 -9.76
N VAL A 446 0.69 46.52 -9.23
CA VAL A 446 2.09 46.52 -8.82
C VAL A 446 2.13 46.44 -7.30
N ARG A 447 2.74 45.39 -6.77
CA ARG A 447 2.96 45.21 -5.33
C ARG A 447 4.12 46.12 -4.89
N LEU A 448 3.84 47.06 -4.00
CA LEU A 448 4.81 48.00 -3.44
C LEU A 448 5.42 47.49 -2.13
N GLU A 449 4.62 46.79 -1.33
CA GLU A 449 5.00 46.34 0.00
C GLU A 449 4.28 45.03 0.35
N GLU A 450 4.94 44.15 1.10
CA GLU A 450 4.41 42.85 1.51
C GLU A 450 4.75 42.57 2.98
N HIS A 451 3.71 42.24 3.73
CA HIS A 451 3.81 41.68 5.07
C HIS A 451 3.43 40.19 4.98
N PRO A 452 4.42 39.28 4.98
CA PRO A 452 4.18 37.85 4.81
C PRO A 452 3.42 37.27 5.99
N PHE A 453 2.74 36.15 5.76
CA PHE A 453 2.05 35.43 6.83
C PHE A 453 3.05 34.84 7.83
N THR A 454 2.79 35.02 9.12
CA THR A 454 3.48 34.30 10.20
C THR A 454 2.47 33.67 11.14
N SER A 455 2.79 32.49 11.70
CA SER A 455 1.89 31.77 12.63
C SER A 455 1.62 32.55 13.92
N GLU A 456 2.54 33.42 14.33
CA GLU A 456 2.38 34.32 15.48
C GLU A 456 1.39 35.45 15.17
N GLN A 457 1.50 36.09 14.00
CA GLN A 457 0.63 37.19 13.61
C GLN A 457 -0.74 36.73 13.09
N LYS A 458 -0.80 35.56 12.43
CA LYS A 458 -2.02 34.96 11.83
C LYS A 458 -2.72 35.82 10.77
N TRP A 459 -2.00 36.75 10.14
CA TRP A 459 -2.48 37.54 9.00
C TRP A 459 -1.36 37.84 8.02
N MET A 460 -1.72 38.25 6.80
CA MET A 460 -0.81 38.80 5.80
C MET A 460 -1.46 40.01 5.11
N ALA A 461 -0.65 40.93 4.63
CA ALA A 461 -1.13 42.09 3.89
C ALA A 461 -0.18 42.48 2.77
N VAL A 462 -0.72 43.01 1.68
CA VAL A 462 0.05 43.55 0.55
C VAL A 462 -0.46 44.94 0.21
N ARG A 463 0.47 45.86 -0.08
CA ARG A 463 0.16 47.20 -0.58
C ARG A 463 0.35 47.23 -2.08
N CYS A 464 -0.70 47.56 -2.81
CA CYS A 464 -0.74 47.49 -4.27
C CYS A 464 -1.19 48.82 -4.89
N VAL A 465 -0.67 49.14 -6.06
CA VAL A 465 -1.17 50.24 -6.92
C VAL A 465 -1.52 49.67 -8.28
N HIS A 466 -2.63 50.12 -8.86
CA HIS A 466 -3.05 49.68 -10.18
C HIS A 466 -2.06 50.19 -11.25
N ARG A 467 -1.63 49.34 -12.20
CA ARG A 467 -0.60 49.65 -13.21
C ARG A 467 -0.92 50.88 -14.04
N THR A 468 -2.19 51.12 -14.36
CA THR A 468 -2.64 52.28 -15.15
C THR A 468 -2.88 53.55 -14.32
N LEU A 469 -2.85 53.46 -12.99
CA LEU A 469 -3.19 54.54 -12.06
C LEU A 469 -2.09 54.74 -11.01
N GLN A 470 -0.84 54.85 -11.46
CA GLN A 470 0.32 55.03 -10.56
C GLN A 470 0.25 56.30 -9.70
N ASP A 471 -0.52 57.31 -10.13
CA ASP A 471 -0.71 58.57 -9.38
C ASP A 471 -1.71 58.47 -8.21
N LYS A 472 -2.37 57.32 -8.02
CA LYS A 472 -3.31 57.12 -6.91
C LYS A 472 -2.62 56.52 -5.68
N PRO A 473 -3.11 56.84 -4.45
CA PRO A 473 -2.60 56.21 -3.24
C PRO A 473 -2.75 54.69 -3.30
N GLY A 474 -1.74 53.97 -2.79
CA GLY A 474 -1.74 52.52 -2.72
C GLY A 474 -2.87 51.98 -1.85
N VAL A 475 -3.39 50.82 -2.24
CA VAL A 475 -4.45 50.09 -1.52
C VAL A 475 -3.82 48.89 -0.83
N TYR A 476 -4.07 48.76 0.47
CA TYR A 476 -3.77 47.57 1.25
C TYR A 476 -4.87 46.53 1.04
N PHE A 477 -4.44 45.30 0.81
CA PHE A 477 -5.27 44.10 0.81
C PHE A 477 -4.78 43.17 1.93
N MET A 478 -5.66 42.83 2.86
CA MET A 478 -5.33 42.04 4.05
C MET A 478 -6.18 40.78 4.11
N LYS A 479 -5.57 39.64 4.42
CA LYS A 479 -6.26 38.38 4.72
C LYS A 479 -5.68 37.71 5.95
N GLY A 480 -6.50 37.00 6.72
CA GLY A 480 -6.02 36.29 7.90
C GLY A 480 -7.13 35.78 8.82
N ALA A 481 -6.74 35.43 10.04
CA ALA A 481 -7.69 35.11 11.11
C ALA A 481 -8.54 36.33 11.45
N TYR A 482 -9.85 36.15 11.58
CA TYR A 482 -10.79 37.23 11.85
C TYR A 482 -10.40 38.10 13.06
N GLU A 483 -10.01 37.45 14.17
CA GLU A 483 -9.66 38.13 15.42
C GLU A 483 -8.51 39.13 15.27
N GLN A 484 -7.64 38.91 14.28
CA GLN A 484 -6.51 39.78 13.98
C GLN A 484 -6.90 40.82 12.93
N VAL A 485 -7.53 40.39 11.83
CA VAL A 485 -7.93 41.29 10.73
C VAL A 485 -8.90 42.37 11.22
N ILE A 486 -9.90 42.01 12.05
CA ILE A 486 -10.91 42.96 12.53
C ILE A 486 -10.33 44.07 13.42
N ARG A 487 -9.15 43.87 14.04
CA ARG A 487 -8.47 44.89 14.85
C ARG A 487 -7.91 46.02 14.00
N HIS A 488 -7.61 45.75 12.74
CA HIS A 488 -7.14 46.74 11.78
C HIS A 488 -8.27 47.39 10.98
N CYS A 489 -9.53 47.01 11.26
CA CYS A 489 -10.71 47.53 10.57
C CYS A 489 -11.47 48.57 11.41
N SER A 490 -11.71 49.73 10.82
CA SER A 490 -12.52 50.83 11.37
C SER A 490 -13.92 50.87 10.75
N SER A 491 -14.03 50.43 9.49
CA SER A 491 -15.25 50.41 8.69
C SER A 491 -15.55 49.01 8.14
N TYR A 492 -16.75 48.83 7.60
CA TYR A 492 -17.15 47.65 6.83
C TYR A 492 -17.81 48.07 5.51
N SER A 493 -17.75 47.19 4.51
CA SER A 493 -18.33 47.45 3.19
C SER A 493 -19.82 47.10 3.16
N SER A 494 -20.67 48.01 2.70
CA SER A 494 -22.10 47.77 2.53
C SER A 494 -22.54 48.28 1.17
N ARG A 495 -22.97 47.39 0.28
CA ARG A 495 -23.34 47.71 -1.11
C ARG A 495 -22.29 48.57 -1.84
N GLY A 496 -21.02 48.35 -1.55
CA GLY A 496 -19.89 49.08 -2.14
C GLY A 496 -19.41 50.32 -1.37
N SER A 497 -20.17 50.82 -0.39
CA SER A 497 -19.83 51.98 0.44
C SER A 497 -19.24 51.59 1.80
N ALA A 498 -18.29 52.37 2.33
CA ALA A 498 -17.71 52.14 3.66
C ALA A 498 -18.56 52.77 4.77
N LEU A 499 -18.97 51.97 5.77
CA LEU A 499 -19.73 52.40 6.95
C LEU A 499 -18.94 52.09 8.22
N SER A 500 -19.17 52.84 9.31
CA SER A 500 -18.46 52.66 10.59
C SER A 500 -18.79 51.30 11.22
N LEU A 501 -17.77 50.60 11.72
CA LEU A 501 -17.90 49.28 12.34
C LEU A 501 -18.42 49.42 13.78
N ASN A 502 -19.63 48.91 14.05
CA ASN A 502 -20.26 48.96 15.37
C ASN A 502 -20.12 47.64 16.14
N HIS A 503 -20.32 47.66 17.47
CA HIS A 503 -20.24 46.46 18.32
C HIS A 503 -21.19 45.33 17.88
N GLN A 504 -22.43 45.68 17.51
CA GLN A 504 -23.43 44.72 17.01
C GLN A 504 -22.95 43.96 15.77
N GLN A 505 -22.20 44.61 14.88
CA GLN A 505 -21.68 43.94 13.70
C GLN A 505 -20.50 43.02 14.01
N ARG A 506 -19.65 43.40 14.96
CA ARG A 506 -18.58 42.51 15.45
C ARG A 506 -19.17 41.22 16.01
N GLU A 507 -20.22 41.32 16.81
CA GLU A 507 -20.95 40.15 17.32
C GLU A 507 -21.56 39.31 16.20
N LEU A 508 -22.20 39.94 15.20
CA LEU A 508 -22.75 39.23 14.04
C LEU A 508 -21.68 38.42 13.30
N TYR A 509 -20.53 39.03 13.01
CA TYR A 509 -19.45 38.35 12.31
C TYR A 509 -18.84 37.22 13.15
N GLN A 510 -18.73 37.40 14.46
CA GLN A 510 -18.25 36.37 15.37
C GLN A 510 -19.21 35.17 15.46
N GLN A 511 -20.52 35.42 15.49
CA GLN A 511 -21.53 34.37 15.39
C GLN A 511 -21.42 33.63 14.06
N GLN A 512 -21.22 34.36 12.96
CA GLN A 512 -21.10 33.76 11.65
C GLN A 512 -19.85 32.88 11.49
N ILE A 513 -18.72 33.28 12.07
CA ILE A 513 -17.51 32.46 12.12
C ILE A 513 -17.76 31.17 12.89
N SER A 514 -18.45 31.26 14.02
CA SER A 514 -18.81 30.08 14.82
C SER A 514 -19.72 29.13 14.01
N TYR A 515 -20.67 29.68 13.26
CA TYR A 515 -21.53 28.91 12.36
C TYR A 515 -20.73 28.22 11.24
N MET A 516 -19.90 28.97 10.51
CA MET A 516 -19.07 28.42 9.42
C MET A 516 -18.06 27.38 9.94
N GLY A 517 -17.47 27.63 11.11
CA GLY A 517 -16.60 26.68 11.80
C GLY A 517 -17.33 25.39 12.20
N SER A 518 -18.56 25.49 12.72
CA SER A 518 -19.39 24.32 13.02
C SER A 518 -19.79 23.52 11.77
N ALA A 519 -19.81 24.18 10.61
CA ALA A 519 -19.98 23.53 9.30
C ALA A 519 -18.67 22.92 8.76
N GLY A 520 -17.60 22.91 9.56
CA GLY A 520 -16.28 22.35 9.22
C GLY A 520 -15.46 23.22 8.25
N LEU A 521 -15.85 24.47 8.04
CA LEU A 521 -15.16 25.37 7.13
C LEU A 521 -14.00 26.05 7.87
N ARG A 522 -12.84 26.09 7.22
CA ARG A 522 -11.76 27.00 7.59
C ARG A 522 -12.14 28.40 7.13
N VAL A 523 -12.20 29.35 8.04
CA VAL A 523 -12.69 30.70 7.76
C VAL A 523 -11.53 31.69 7.67
N LEU A 524 -11.47 32.45 6.59
CA LEU A 524 -10.54 33.56 6.38
C LEU A 524 -11.31 34.88 6.31
N ALA A 525 -10.80 35.90 6.99
CA ALA A 525 -11.32 37.26 6.94
C ALA A 525 -10.55 38.10 5.92
N PHE A 526 -11.27 38.94 5.17
CA PHE A 526 -10.71 39.83 4.15
C PHE A 526 -11.04 41.29 4.47
N ALA A 527 -10.04 42.15 4.27
CA ALA A 527 -10.18 43.60 4.44
C ALA A 527 -9.35 44.37 3.41
N SER A 528 -9.78 45.58 3.06
CA SER A 528 -9.03 46.49 2.19
C SER A 528 -9.16 47.95 2.59
N GLY A 529 -8.16 48.77 2.29
CA GLY A 529 -8.16 50.19 2.63
C GLY A 529 -6.91 50.92 2.17
N SER A 530 -6.85 52.23 2.38
CA SER A 530 -5.70 53.07 1.97
C SER A 530 -4.55 53.09 2.99
N GLU A 531 -4.86 52.84 4.26
CA GLU A 531 -3.89 52.92 5.37
C GLU A 531 -4.02 51.72 6.31
N MET A 532 -2.88 51.22 6.79
CA MET A 532 -2.84 50.12 7.74
C MET A 532 -3.41 50.56 9.11
N GLY A 533 -4.41 49.84 9.62
CA GLY A 533 -5.14 50.19 10.85
C GLY A 533 -6.43 50.99 10.64
N ASN A 534 -6.71 51.43 9.42
CA ASN A 534 -7.97 52.08 9.02
C ASN A 534 -8.59 51.36 7.82
N LEU A 535 -8.66 50.03 7.89
CA LEU A 535 -9.16 49.18 6.81
C LEU A 535 -10.68 49.04 6.86
N THR A 536 -11.27 48.72 5.70
CA THR A 536 -12.67 48.35 5.55
C THR A 536 -12.78 46.82 5.50
N PHE A 537 -13.54 46.25 6.43
CA PHE A 537 -13.88 44.83 6.44
C PHE A 537 -14.78 44.49 5.24
N LEU A 538 -14.43 43.46 4.47
CA LEU A 538 -15.15 43.06 3.25
C LEU A 538 -16.02 41.83 3.48
N GLY A 539 -15.54 40.86 4.25
CA GLY A 539 -16.27 39.64 4.50
C GLY A 539 -15.40 38.47 4.93
N LEU A 540 -16.03 37.30 4.99
CA LEU A 540 -15.48 36.02 5.38
C LEU A 540 -15.56 35.04 4.20
N VAL A 541 -14.54 34.21 4.05
CA VAL A 541 -14.48 33.13 3.06
C VAL A 541 -14.33 31.82 3.81
N GLY A 542 -15.26 30.90 3.57
CA GLY A 542 -15.23 29.55 4.09
C GLY A 542 -14.67 28.60 3.04
N MET A 543 -13.55 27.97 3.38
CA MET A 543 -12.88 26.97 2.56
C MET A 543 -12.84 25.63 3.29
N ILE A 544 -12.95 24.54 2.54
CA ILE A 544 -12.93 23.18 3.07
C ILE A 544 -12.21 22.28 2.08
N ASP A 545 -11.63 21.19 2.56
CA ASP A 545 -11.18 20.10 1.72
C ASP A 545 -12.40 19.20 1.38
N PRO A 546 -12.93 19.25 0.15
CA PRO A 546 -14.19 18.61 -0.17
C PRO A 546 -14.02 17.09 -0.34
N PRO A 547 -15.04 16.29 0.01
CA PRO A 547 -15.08 14.88 -0.30
C PRO A 547 -14.93 14.59 -1.80
N ARG A 548 -14.27 13.48 -2.15
CA ARG A 548 -14.24 13.01 -3.55
C ARG A 548 -15.65 12.64 -4.02
N SER A 549 -15.91 12.82 -5.31
CA SER A 549 -17.18 12.44 -5.94
C SER A 549 -17.42 10.95 -5.78
N GLY A 550 -18.66 10.55 -5.44
CA GLY A 550 -19.03 9.14 -5.34
C GLY A 550 -18.62 8.43 -4.03
N VAL A 551 -17.78 9.03 -3.18
CA VAL A 551 -17.40 8.44 -1.87
C VAL A 551 -18.61 8.25 -0.97
N ARG A 552 -19.52 9.25 -0.92
CA ARG A 552 -20.74 9.16 -0.10
C ARG A 552 -21.61 7.97 -0.48
N GLU A 553 -21.73 7.69 -1.78
CA GLU A 553 -22.52 6.56 -2.30
C GLU A 553 -21.85 5.23 -1.96
N ALA A 554 -20.53 5.13 -2.16
CA ALA A 554 -19.75 3.94 -1.79
C ALA A 554 -19.80 3.65 -0.29
N VAL A 555 -19.67 4.68 0.56
CA VAL A 555 -19.82 4.59 2.01
C VAL A 555 -21.21 4.05 2.38
N GLY A 556 -22.28 4.58 1.77
CA GLY A 556 -23.64 4.10 2.02
C GLY A 556 -23.86 2.63 1.62
N ILE A 557 -23.31 2.21 0.48
CA ILE A 557 -23.38 0.80 0.03
C ILE A 557 -22.61 -0.11 0.98
N LEU A 558 -21.41 0.27 1.38
CA LEU A 558 -20.58 -0.54 2.28
C LEU A 558 -21.22 -0.67 3.67
N ILE A 559 -21.74 0.42 4.24
CA ILE A 559 -22.45 0.37 5.53
C ILE A 559 -23.71 -0.48 5.45
N SER A 560 -24.53 -0.31 4.39
CA SER A 560 -25.74 -1.15 4.20
C SER A 560 -25.41 -2.62 3.96
N SER A 561 -24.22 -2.91 3.42
CA SER A 561 -23.69 -4.27 3.33
C SER A 561 -23.12 -4.80 4.63
N GLY A 562 -23.07 -4.04 5.73
CA GLY A 562 -22.55 -4.49 7.02
C GLY A 562 -21.04 -4.31 7.21
N VAL A 563 -20.37 -3.49 6.40
CA VAL A 563 -18.98 -3.06 6.60
C VAL A 563 -18.98 -1.76 7.40
N ALA A 564 -18.34 -1.74 8.57
CA ALA A 564 -18.19 -0.52 9.35
C ALA A 564 -17.05 0.33 8.79
N ILE A 565 -17.27 1.64 8.65
CA ILE A 565 -16.24 2.58 8.20
C ILE A 565 -15.89 3.50 9.36
N LYS A 566 -14.59 3.64 9.64
CA LYS A 566 -14.06 4.48 10.71
C LYS A 566 -13.12 5.52 10.10
N MET A 567 -13.46 6.79 10.24
CA MET A 567 -12.60 7.89 9.80
C MET A 567 -11.55 8.16 10.86
N ILE A 568 -10.29 8.26 10.47
CA ILE A 568 -9.17 8.65 11.33
C ILE A 568 -8.53 9.89 10.70
N THR A 569 -8.38 10.97 11.47
CA THR A 569 -7.82 12.23 10.96
C THR A 569 -7.01 12.97 12.03
N GLY A 570 -6.03 13.76 11.59
CA GLY A 570 -5.29 14.72 12.42
C GLY A 570 -6.05 16.02 12.71
N ASP A 571 -7.18 16.27 12.04
CA ASP A 571 -7.94 17.52 12.17
C ASP A 571 -8.59 17.72 13.55
N SER A 572 -9.13 18.92 13.76
CA SER A 572 -10.01 19.22 14.89
C SER A 572 -11.33 18.44 14.81
N GLN A 573 -12.00 18.34 15.96
CA GLN A 573 -13.27 17.63 16.09
C GLN A 573 -14.35 18.20 15.17
N GLU A 574 -14.46 19.53 15.04
CA GLU A 574 -15.50 20.20 14.25
C GLU A 574 -15.37 19.86 12.75
N THR A 575 -14.15 19.91 12.22
CA THR A 575 -13.86 19.56 10.83
C THR A 575 -14.10 18.08 10.57
N ALA A 576 -13.60 17.21 11.45
CA ALA A 576 -13.76 15.76 11.33
C ALA A 576 -15.25 15.35 11.34
N VAL A 577 -16.03 15.87 12.29
CA VAL A 577 -17.47 15.59 12.42
C VAL A 577 -18.25 16.14 11.24
N SER A 578 -17.91 17.33 10.72
CA SER A 578 -18.58 17.91 9.55
C SER A 578 -18.37 17.05 8.29
N ILE A 579 -17.11 16.69 7.99
CA ILE A 579 -16.78 15.84 6.83
C ILE A 579 -17.44 14.46 6.97
N ALA A 580 -17.37 13.86 8.17
CA ALA A 580 -18.01 12.58 8.44
C ALA A 580 -19.53 12.63 8.26
N SER A 581 -20.17 13.73 8.69
CA SER A 581 -21.62 13.92 8.50
C SER A 581 -22.00 14.05 7.03
N ARG A 582 -21.20 14.77 6.22
CA ARG A 582 -21.42 14.90 4.76
C ARG A 582 -21.27 13.56 4.03
N LEU A 583 -20.35 12.71 4.50
CA LEU A 583 -20.13 11.37 3.97
C LEU A 583 -21.17 10.34 4.44
N GLY A 584 -22.00 10.67 5.43
CA GLY A 584 -22.95 9.74 6.03
C GLY A 584 -22.34 8.77 7.05
N LEU A 585 -21.13 9.06 7.53
CA LEU A 585 -20.42 8.28 8.56
C LEU A 585 -20.82 8.65 10.00
N TYR A 586 -21.33 9.88 10.18
CA TYR A 586 -21.66 10.42 11.49
C TYR A 586 -23.08 10.98 11.50
N SER A 587 -23.83 10.60 12.53
CA SER A 587 -25.18 11.09 12.83
C SER A 587 -25.22 11.73 14.20
N LYS A 588 -26.20 12.61 14.46
CA LYS A 588 -26.39 13.22 15.79
C LYS A 588 -26.61 12.12 16.85
N GLY A 589 -25.61 11.88 17.70
CA GLY A 589 -25.58 10.80 18.70
C GLY A 589 -24.48 9.76 18.50
N SER A 590 -23.78 9.77 17.36
CA SER A 590 -22.57 8.97 17.13
C SER A 590 -21.43 9.39 18.05
N GLN A 591 -20.55 8.45 18.42
CA GLN A 591 -19.40 8.74 19.28
C GLN A 591 -18.16 9.07 18.44
N CYS A 592 -17.39 10.06 18.89
CA CYS A 592 -16.07 10.40 18.38
C CYS A 592 -15.05 10.41 19.53
N LEU A 593 -13.78 10.18 19.23
CA LEU A 593 -12.72 10.07 20.24
C LEU A 593 -11.47 10.83 19.79
N SER A 594 -10.87 11.58 20.71
CA SER A 594 -9.60 12.29 20.50
C SER A 594 -8.41 11.33 20.53
N GLY A 595 -7.33 11.68 19.83
CA GLY A 595 -6.03 11.02 20.00
C GLY A 595 -5.56 10.97 21.46
N ASP A 596 -5.71 12.06 22.22
CA ASP A 596 -5.31 12.11 23.63
C ASP A 596 -6.11 11.14 24.50
N GLU A 597 -7.40 10.95 24.17
CA GLU A 597 -8.27 9.99 24.85
C GLU A 597 -7.91 8.55 24.47
N VAL A 598 -7.50 8.31 23.21
CA VAL A 598 -6.98 7.01 22.76
C VAL A 598 -5.71 6.63 23.54
N ASP A 599 -4.83 7.59 23.85
CA ASP A 599 -3.61 7.35 24.61
C ASP A 599 -3.88 6.94 26.05
N GLN A 600 -4.87 7.55 26.69
CA GLN A 600 -5.26 7.23 28.08
C GLN A 600 -5.87 5.83 28.24
N LEU A 601 -6.41 5.25 27.16
CA LEU A 601 -7.06 3.94 27.19
C LEU A 601 -6.07 2.81 26.93
N ASP A 602 -6.11 1.77 27.74
CA ASP A 602 -5.38 0.53 27.43
C ASP A 602 -5.99 -0.18 26.23
N LEU A 603 -5.19 -1.02 25.56
CA LEU A 603 -5.61 -1.68 24.32
C LEU A 603 -6.86 -2.55 24.50
N GLN A 604 -7.04 -3.20 25.66
CA GLN A 604 -8.26 -3.96 25.97
C GLN A 604 -9.48 -3.04 26.19
N GLN A 605 -9.32 -1.92 26.90
CA GLN A 605 -10.40 -0.95 27.11
C GLN A 605 -10.84 -0.33 25.78
N LEU A 606 -9.86 0.05 24.96
CA LEU A 606 -10.10 0.59 23.62
C LEU A 606 -10.86 -0.42 22.75
N SER A 607 -10.47 -1.70 22.78
CA SER A 607 -11.14 -2.78 22.02
C SER A 607 -12.66 -2.89 22.31
N HIS A 608 -13.10 -2.56 23.53
CA HIS A 608 -14.53 -2.59 23.88
C HIS A 608 -15.33 -1.39 23.36
N ILE A 609 -14.69 -0.23 23.21
CA ILE A 609 -15.36 1.04 22.86
C ILE A 609 -15.28 1.31 21.36
N VAL A 610 -14.16 0.95 20.72
CA VAL A 610 -13.87 1.21 19.30
C VAL A 610 -14.98 0.81 18.33
N PRO A 611 -15.72 -0.31 18.50
CA PRO A 611 -16.84 -0.65 17.62
C PRO A 611 -17.87 0.46 17.48
N ARG A 612 -18.13 1.21 18.55
CA ARG A 612 -19.14 2.29 18.61
C ARG A 612 -18.65 3.64 18.09
N ILE A 613 -17.34 3.80 17.92
CA ILE A 613 -16.71 5.05 17.48
C ILE A 613 -16.64 5.08 15.95
N SER A 614 -17.15 6.14 15.33
CA SER A 614 -17.09 6.34 13.88
C SER A 614 -15.95 7.26 13.43
N VAL A 615 -15.53 8.18 14.31
CA VAL A 615 -14.56 9.24 13.98
C VAL A 615 -13.51 9.36 15.07
N PHE A 616 -12.24 9.28 14.68
CA PHE A 616 -11.08 9.62 15.51
C PHE A 616 -10.46 10.91 14.97
N TYR A 617 -10.24 11.89 15.85
CA TYR A 617 -9.70 13.20 15.48
C TYR A 617 -8.42 13.49 16.27
N ARG A 618 -7.56 14.39 15.76
CA ARG A 618 -6.19 14.61 16.27
C ARG A 618 -5.40 13.30 16.48
N ALA A 619 -5.54 12.36 15.55
CA ALA A 619 -4.89 11.06 15.63
C ALA A 619 -3.46 11.08 15.09
N SER A 620 -2.50 10.58 15.88
CA SER A 620 -1.10 10.39 15.48
C SER A 620 -0.90 9.03 14.78
N PRO A 621 0.24 8.79 14.10
CA PRO A 621 0.59 7.48 13.54
C PRO A 621 0.47 6.33 14.56
N ARG A 622 0.89 6.57 15.81
CA ARG A 622 0.80 5.59 16.90
C ARG A 622 -0.66 5.27 17.25
N HIS A 623 -1.55 6.26 17.21
CA HIS A 623 -2.98 6.06 17.43
C HIS A 623 -3.59 5.21 16.32
N LYS A 624 -3.21 5.44 15.05
CA LYS A 624 -3.69 4.64 13.89
C LYS A 624 -3.37 3.15 14.09
N LEU A 625 -2.13 2.82 14.45
CA LEU A 625 -1.71 1.46 14.76
C LEU A 625 -2.50 0.86 15.94
N LYS A 626 -2.64 1.61 17.04
CA LYS A 626 -3.38 1.16 18.24
C LYS A 626 -4.85 0.87 17.93
N ILE A 627 -5.48 1.69 17.09
CA ILE A 627 -6.87 1.51 16.63
C ILE A 627 -6.98 0.22 15.81
N VAL A 628 -6.09 0.00 14.82
CA VAL A 628 -6.07 -1.23 14.01
C VAL A 628 -5.92 -2.48 14.90
N LYS A 629 -4.95 -2.49 15.82
CA LYS A 629 -4.73 -3.64 16.73
C LYS A 629 -5.93 -3.87 17.67
N SER A 630 -6.59 -2.81 18.14
CA SER A 630 -7.79 -2.95 18.99
C SER A 630 -8.99 -3.58 18.24
N LEU A 631 -9.12 -3.30 16.94
CA LEU A 631 -10.14 -3.91 16.08
C LEU A 631 -9.81 -5.36 15.74
N GLN A 632 -8.54 -5.67 15.48
CA GLN A 632 -8.11 -7.05 15.26
C GLN A 632 -8.33 -7.91 16.52
N ASN A 633 -8.14 -7.34 17.71
CA ASN A 633 -8.35 -8.05 18.98
C ASN A 633 -9.80 -8.48 19.25
N ILE A 634 -10.79 -7.77 18.72
CA ILE A 634 -12.19 -8.21 18.76
C ILE A 634 -12.53 -9.22 17.65
N GLY A 635 -11.55 -9.58 16.81
CA GLY A 635 -11.69 -10.49 15.68
C GLY A 635 -12.26 -9.86 14.42
N ALA A 636 -12.17 -8.53 14.27
CA ALA A 636 -12.50 -7.86 13.02
C ALA A 636 -11.38 -8.05 11.99
N VAL A 637 -11.75 -8.05 10.70
CA VAL A 637 -10.81 -8.01 9.58
C VAL A 637 -10.74 -6.56 9.13
N VAL A 638 -9.58 -5.95 9.35
CA VAL A 638 -9.39 -4.50 9.24
C VAL A 638 -8.66 -4.18 7.95
N ALA A 639 -9.30 -3.40 7.09
CA ALA A 639 -8.62 -2.67 6.02
C ALA A 639 -8.23 -1.28 6.52
N MET A 640 -6.99 -0.86 6.27
CA MET A 640 -6.52 0.50 6.52
C MET A 640 -6.22 1.17 5.17
N THR A 641 -6.69 2.40 4.97
CA THR A 641 -6.31 3.21 3.80
C THR A 641 -5.48 4.42 4.23
N GLY A 642 -4.49 4.79 3.42
CA GLY A 642 -3.64 5.95 3.66
C GLY A 642 -2.73 6.30 2.48
N ASP A 643 -2.13 7.48 2.53
CA ASP A 643 -1.30 8.05 1.47
C ASP A 643 0.07 8.54 2.00
N GLY A 644 0.13 9.12 3.19
CA GLY A 644 1.36 9.63 3.80
C GLY A 644 2.16 8.60 4.60
N VAL A 645 3.48 8.78 4.76
CA VAL A 645 4.38 7.86 5.51
C VAL A 645 3.90 7.55 6.93
N ASN A 646 3.17 8.49 7.53
CA ASN A 646 2.45 8.35 8.80
C ASN A 646 1.49 7.13 8.86
N ASP A 647 1.03 6.65 7.72
CA ASP A 647 0.13 5.49 7.60
C ASP A 647 0.87 4.17 7.40
N ALA A 648 2.14 4.19 6.99
CA ALA A 648 2.86 2.99 6.55
C ALA A 648 2.85 1.87 7.60
N VAL A 649 3.08 2.19 8.88
CA VAL A 649 3.08 1.21 9.96
C VAL A 649 1.67 0.63 10.19
N ALA A 650 0.64 1.47 10.15
CA ALA A 650 -0.74 1.02 10.31
C ALA A 650 -1.24 0.22 9.09
N LEU A 651 -0.81 0.58 7.88
CA LEU A 651 -1.07 -0.14 6.64
C LEU A 651 -0.47 -1.54 6.66
N LYS A 652 0.77 -1.66 7.14
CA LYS A 652 1.47 -2.95 7.27
C LYS A 652 0.84 -3.87 8.32
N ALA A 653 0.39 -3.30 9.43
CA ALA A 653 -0.22 -4.03 10.55
C ALA A 653 -1.66 -4.49 10.25
N ALA A 654 -2.38 -3.78 9.38
CA ALA A 654 -3.73 -4.13 8.98
C ALA A 654 -3.80 -5.50 8.31
N ASP A 655 -4.97 -6.14 8.33
CA ASP A 655 -5.18 -7.36 7.54
C ASP A 655 -5.11 -7.08 6.03
N ILE A 656 -5.43 -5.82 5.66
CA ILE A 656 -5.35 -5.31 4.30
C ILE A 656 -4.86 -3.86 4.35
N GLY A 657 -3.62 -3.61 3.95
CA GLY A 657 -3.12 -2.25 3.70
C GLY A 657 -3.50 -1.75 2.31
N VAL A 658 -4.11 -0.57 2.21
CA VAL A 658 -4.50 0.08 0.94
C VAL A 658 -3.80 1.43 0.78
N ALA A 659 -2.97 1.56 -0.24
CA ALA A 659 -2.30 2.83 -0.56
C ALA A 659 -2.92 3.54 -1.76
N MET A 660 -2.88 4.87 -1.76
CA MET A 660 -3.21 5.69 -2.91
C MET A 660 -2.08 5.62 -3.96
N GLY A 661 -2.43 5.56 -5.23
CA GLY A 661 -1.50 5.35 -6.34
C GLY A 661 -0.83 6.63 -6.83
N GLN A 662 -1.57 7.74 -6.89
CA GLN A 662 -1.05 9.03 -7.37
C GLN A 662 -0.53 9.87 -6.20
N THR A 663 -1.36 10.06 -5.17
CA THR A 663 -1.04 10.85 -3.98
C THR A 663 -0.19 10.11 -2.95
N GLY A 664 -0.20 8.77 -2.97
CA GLY A 664 0.51 7.97 -1.98
C GLY A 664 2.02 7.99 -2.13
N THR A 665 2.72 8.10 -1.01
CA THR A 665 4.18 8.00 -0.90
C THR A 665 4.66 6.60 -1.26
N ASP A 666 5.90 6.48 -1.73
CA ASP A 666 6.49 5.19 -2.13
C ASP A 666 6.55 4.20 -0.95
N VAL A 667 6.80 4.71 0.27
CA VAL A 667 6.76 3.92 1.51
C VAL A 667 5.37 3.35 1.76
N CYS A 668 4.30 4.12 1.56
CA CYS A 668 2.95 3.62 1.72
C CYS A 668 2.59 2.55 0.70
N LYS A 669 2.99 2.76 -0.57
CA LYS A 669 2.81 1.75 -1.63
C LYS A 669 3.60 0.48 -1.35
N GLU A 670 4.77 0.58 -0.72
CA GLU A 670 5.57 -0.56 -0.29
C GLU A 670 4.96 -1.28 0.91
N ALA A 671 4.47 -0.54 1.91
CA ALA A 671 3.82 -1.10 3.10
C ALA A 671 2.47 -1.77 2.79
N ALA A 672 1.71 -1.22 1.84
CA ALA A 672 0.39 -1.70 1.48
C ALA A 672 0.40 -3.03 0.72
N ASP A 673 -0.72 -3.74 0.83
CA ASP A 673 -1.02 -4.97 0.09
C ASP A 673 -1.78 -4.69 -1.21
N MET A 674 -2.50 -3.58 -1.28
CA MET A 674 -3.26 -3.11 -2.44
C MET A 674 -2.96 -1.63 -2.74
N ILE A 675 -2.90 -1.26 -4.02
CA ILE A 675 -2.68 0.11 -4.49
C ILE A 675 -3.84 0.52 -5.39
N LEU A 676 -4.44 1.68 -5.13
CA LEU A 676 -5.51 2.27 -5.93
C LEU A 676 -4.92 3.21 -6.99
N VAL A 677 -4.91 2.82 -8.25
CA VAL A 677 -4.22 3.57 -9.32
C VAL A 677 -4.86 4.94 -9.59
N ASP A 678 -6.16 5.08 -9.31
CA ASP A 678 -6.95 6.29 -9.55
C ASP A 678 -7.30 7.09 -8.29
N ASP A 679 -6.78 6.70 -7.13
CA ASP A 679 -7.05 7.37 -5.86
C ASP A 679 -8.57 7.46 -5.54
N ASP A 680 -9.36 6.51 -6.04
CA ASP A 680 -10.81 6.48 -5.84
C ASP A 680 -11.23 5.42 -4.81
N PHE A 681 -11.94 5.86 -3.78
CA PHE A 681 -12.53 4.98 -2.76
C PHE A 681 -13.52 3.96 -3.36
N GLN A 682 -14.18 4.28 -4.49
CA GLN A 682 -15.08 3.33 -5.18
C GLN A 682 -14.35 2.07 -5.67
N THR A 683 -13.05 2.18 -5.95
CA THR A 683 -12.20 1.07 -6.35
C THR A 683 -12.10 0.02 -5.23
N ILE A 684 -12.11 0.44 -3.96
CA ILE A 684 -12.14 -0.48 -2.79
C ILE A 684 -13.44 -1.29 -2.77
N MET A 685 -14.58 -0.63 -3.00
CA MET A 685 -15.88 -1.32 -3.07
C MET A 685 -15.88 -2.39 -4.18
N SER A 686 -15.36 -2.03 -5.35
CA SER A 686 -15.21 -2.94 -6.49
C SER A 686 -14.29 -4.13 -6.19
N ALA A 687 -13.22 -3.91 -5.42
CA ALA A 687 -12.31 -4.95 -4.97
C ALA A 687 -12.96 -5.89 -3.94
N ILE A 688 -13.75 -5.36 -3.01
CA ILE A 688 -14.53 -6.17 -2.05
C ILE A 688 -15.56 -7.04 -2.78
N GLU A 689 -16.26 -6.49 -3.79
CA GLU A 689 -17.19 -7.25 -4.63
C GLU A 689 -16.49 -8.45 -5.30
N GLU A 690 -15.34 -8.20 -5.92
CA GLU A 690 -14.56 -9.23 -6.60
C GLU A 690 -14.03 -10.29 -5.61
N GLY A 691 -13.54 -9.86 -4.43
CA GLY A 691 -13.08 -10.75 -3.38
C GLY A 691 -14.16 -11.68 -2.84
N LYS A 692 -15.37 -11.15 -2.59
CA LYS A 692 -16.54 -11.97 -2.20
C LYS A 692 -16.93 -12.95 -3.32
N GLY A 693 -16.84 -12.52 -4.59
CA GLY A 693 -17.08 -13.36 -5.76
C GLY A 693 -16.13 -14.55 -5.85
N ILE A 694 -14.83 -14.28 -5.72
CA ILE A 694 -13.77 -15.28 -5.77
C ILE A 694 -13.93 -16.31 -4.66
N TYR A 695 -14.26 -15.89 -3.43
CA TYR A 695 -14.52 -16.82 -2.34
C TYR A 695 -15.71 -17.77 -2.63
N ASN A 696 -16.79 -17.25 -3.24
CA ASN A 696 -17.90 -18.09 -3.66
C ASN A 696 -17.49 -19.09 -4.76
N ASN A 697 -16.64 -18.66 -5.70
CA ASN A 697 -16.10 -19.55 -6.73
C ASN A 697 -15.19 -20.63 -6.12
N ILE A 698 -14.39 -20.29 -5.11
CA ILE A 698 -13.61 -21.25 -4.32
C ILE A 698 -14.51 -22.32 -3.70
N LYS A 699 -15.62 -21.92 -3.07
CA LYS A 699 -16.59 -22.89 -2.54
C LYS A 699 -17.18 -23.80 -3.61
N ASN A 700 -17.42 -23.29 -4.82
CA ASN A 700 -18.00 -24.05 -5.91
C ASN A 700 -17.05 -25.15 -6.41
N PHE A 701 -15.78 -24.83 -6.66
CA PHE A 701 -14.84 -25.87 -7.11
C PHE A 701 -14.39 -26.80 -5.98
N VAL A 702 -14.26 -26.30 -4.73
CA VAL A 702 -13.97 -27.15 -3.56
C VAL A 702 -15.07 -28.19 -3.37
N ARG A 703 -16.34 -27.81 -3.53
CA ARG A 703 -17.45 -28.76 -3.50
C ARG A 703 -17.28 -29.86 -4.54
N PHE A 704 -16.99 -29.47 -5.79
CA PHE A 704 -16.81 -30.40 -6.89
C PHE A 704 -15.66 -31.39 -6.61
N GLN A 705 -14.46 -30.88 -6.33
CA GLN A 705 -13.27 -31.70 -6.05
C GLN A 705 -13.49 -32.63 -4.84
N LEU A 706 -14.04 -32.12 -3.74
CA LEU A 706 -14.30 -32.96 -2.56
C LEU A 706 -15.30 -34.08 -2.84
N SER A 707 -16.35 -33.82 -3.63
CA SER A 707 -17.31 -34.88 -3.97
C SER A 707 -16.67 -35.98 -4.82
N THR A 708 -15.77 -35.62 -5.73
CA THR A 708 -15.07 -36.59 -6.57
C THR A 708 -14.04 -37.39 -5.76
N SER A 709 -13.20 -36.75 -4.94
CA SER A 709 -12.24 -37.45 -4.08
C SER A 709 -12.92 -38.36 -3.05
N ILE A 710 -14.00 -37.90 -2.42
CA ILE A 710 -14.78 -38.74 -1.47
C ILE A 710 -15.46 -39.90 -2.20
N ALA A 711 -15.99 -39.68 -3.40
CA ALA A 711 -16.59 -40.75 -4.21
C ALA A 711 -15.55 -41.80 -4.61
N ALA A 712 -14.38 -41.39 -5.11
CA ALA A 712 -13.30 -42.29 -5.49
C ALA A 712 -12.82 -43.13 -4.30
N LEU A 713 -12.54 -42.48 -3.16
CA LEU A 713 -12.09 -43.17 -1.95
C LEU A 713 -13.14 -44.15 -1.40
N THR A 714 -14.41 -43.74 -1.39
CA THR A 714 -15.51 -44.61 -0.93
C THR A 714 -15.75 -45.77 -1.89
N LEU A 715 -15.64 -45.56 -3.20
CA LEU A 715 -15.78 -46.58 -4.22
C LEU A 715 -14.74 -47.70 -4.05
N ILE A 716 -13.47 -47.32 -3.92
CA ILE A 716 -12.35 -48.28 -3.72
C ILE A 716 -12.49 -48.98 -2.37
N SER A 717 -12.84 -48.22 -1.32
CA SER A 717 -13.06 -48.79 0.02
C SER A 717 -14.19 -49.82 0.01
N LEU A 718 -15.32 -49.53 -0.62
CA LEU A 718 -16.47 -50.42 -0.63
C LEU A 718 -16.23 -51.66 -1.50
N ALA A 719 -15.55 -51.51 -2.64
CA ALA A 719 -15.11 -52.64 -3.45
C ALA A 719 -14.20 -53.60 -2.65
N THR A 720 -13.23 -53.04 -1.91
CA THR A 720 -12.32 -53.81 -1.06
C THR A 720 -13.05 -54.52 0.08
N LEU A 721 -13.98 -53.83 0.75
CA LEU A 721 -14.79 -54.40 1.84
C LEU A 721 -15.69 -55.55 1.36
N MET A 722 -16.26 -55.42 0.16
CA MET A 722 -17.09 -56.45 -0.47
C MET A 722 -16.29 -57.57 -1.13
N ASN A 723 -14.95 -57.52 -1.03
CA ASN A 723 -14.02 -58.46 -1.67
C ASN A 723 -14.16 -58.49 -3.21
N PHE A 724 -14.60 -57.38 -3.80
CA PHE A 724 -14.58 -57.19 -5.24
C PHE A 724 -13.20 -56.75 -5.71
N PRO A 725 -12.83 -57.06 -6.95
CA PRO A 725 -11.65 -56.45 -7.56
C PRO A 725 -11.77 -54.94 -7.64
N ASN A 726 -10.63 -54.26 -7.66
CA ASN A 726 -10.63 -52.80 -7.73
C ASN A 726 -11.26 -52.33 -9.05
N PRO A 727 -12.28 -51.44 -8.99
CA PRO A 727 -13.01 -51.02 -10.16
C PRO A 727 -12.21 -50.07 -11.07
N LEU A 728 -11.14 -49.45 -10.54
CA LEU A 728 -10.30 -48.48 -11.23
C LEU A 728 -8.82 -48.78 -10.98
N ASN A 729 -7.99 -48.57 -12.01
CA ASN A 729 -6.52 -48.65 -11.93
C ASN A 729 -5.93 -47.30 -11.43
N ALA A 730 -4.74 -47.32 -10.82
CA ALA A 730 -3.97 -46.15 -10.41
C ALA A 730 -3.82 -45.10 -11.54
N MET A 731 -3.54 -45.53 -12.77
CA MET A 731 -3.45 -44.62 -13.93
C MET A 731 -4.78 -43.92 -14.25
N GLN A 732 -5.90 -44.62 -14.08
CA GLN A 732 -7.25 -44.08 -14.30
C GLN A 732 -7.62 -43.08 -13.18
N ILE A 733 -7.22 -43.36 -11.95
CA ILE A 733 -7.39 -42.45 -10.80
C ILE A 733 -6.57 -41.17 -11.01
N LEU A 734 -5.33 -41.29 -11.45
CA LEU A 734 -4.47 -40.13 -11.74
C LEU A 734 -5.07 -39.25 -12.84
N TRP A 735 -5.61 -39.87 -13.89
CA TRP A 735 -6.31 -39.17 -14.96
C TRP A 735 -7.55 -38.41 -14.47
N ILE A 736 -8.33 -39.02 -13.56
CA ILE A 736 -9.46 -38.36 -12.92
C ILE A 736 -8.99 -37.13 -12.14
N ASN A 737 -8.05 -37.30 -11.22
CA ASN A 737 -7.62 -36.25 -10.29
C ASN A 737 -6.90 -35.07 -10.97
N ILE A 738 -6.14 -35.32 -12.04
CA ILE A 738 -5.36 -34.26 -12.72
C ILE A 738 -6.14 -33.66 -13.90
N ILE A 739 -6.63 -34.50 -14.82
CA ILE A 739 -7.14 -34.05 -16.12
C ILE A 739 -8.66 -33.84 -16.08
N MET A 740 -9.41 -34.70 -15.40
CA MET A 740 -10.88 -34.56 -15.35
C MET A 740 -11.35 -33.61 -14.25
N ASP A 741 -10.61 -33.52 -13.15
CA ASP A 741 -10.93 -32.60 -12.06
C ASP A 741 -10.31 -31.22 -12.26
N GLY A 742 -9.04 -31.15 -12.66
CA GLY A 742 -8.26 -29.90 -12.70
C GLY A 742 -8.88 -28.79 -13.57
N PRO A 743 -8.99 -28.96 -14.90
CA PRO A 743 -9.52 -27.95 -15.80
C PRO A 743 -10.99 -27.55 -15.50
N PRO A 744 -11.93 -28.49 -15.23
CA PRO A 744 -13.28 -28.10 -14.81
C PRO A 744 -13.30 -27.36 -13.47
N ALA A 745 -12.54 -27.79 -12.46
CA ALA A 745 -12.42 -27.07 -11.20
C ALA A 745 -11.86 -25.65 -11.41
N GLN A 746 -10.84 -25.51 -12.27
CA GLN A 746 -10.31 -24.20 -12.63
C GLN A 746 -11.35 -23.32 -13.31
N SER A 747 -12.14 -23.88 -14.22
CA SER A 747 -13.18 -23.12 -14.92
C SER A 747 -14.31 -22.65 -14.00
N LEU A 748 -14.61 -23.41 -12.93
CA LEU A 748 -15.52 -23.01 -11.85
C LEU A 748 -14.94 -21.86 -11.01
N GLY A 749 -13.61 -21.76 -10.89
CA GLY A 749 -12.91 -20.61 -10.31
C GLY A 749 -13.17 -19.30 -11.06
N VAL A 750 -13.43 -19.38 -12.37
CA VAL A 750 -13.57 -18.24 -13.29
C VAL A 750 -15.04 -17.83 -13.51
N GLU A 751 -15.99 -18.44 -12.79
CA GLU A 751 -17.42 -18.10 -12.89
C GLU A 751 -17.66 -16.60 -12.64
N PRO A 752 -18.56 -15.94 -13.38
CA PRO A 752 -18.82 -14.52 -13.22
C PRO A 752 -19.36 -14.19 -11.82
N VAL A 753 -18.91 -13.05 -11.28
CA VAL A 753 -19.35 -12.55 -9.97
C VAL A 753 -20.83 -12.17 -10.03
N ASP A 754 -21.61 -12.64 -9.06
CA ASP A 754 -23.03 -12.29 -8.93
C ASP A 754 -23.16 -10.87 -8.33
N ARG A 755 -23.89 -9.98 -9.02
CA ARG A 755 -24.01 -8.57 -8.64
C ARG A 755 -24.67 -8.35 -7.28
N ASP A 756 -25.47 -9.31 -6.81
CA ASP A 756 -26.10 -9.23 -5.49
C ASP A 756 -25.13 -9.55 -4.35
N VAL A 757 -23.91 -9.99 -4.64
CA VAL A 757 -22.91 -10.37 -3.64
C VAL A 757 -22.46 -9.18 -2.79
N ILE A 758 -22.39 -7.97 -3.37
CA ILE A 758 -22.00 -6.78 -2.62
C ILE A 758 -22.95 -6.48 -1.46
N ARG A 759 -24.25 -6.76 -1.63
CA ARG A 759 -25.31 -6.51 -0.63
C ARG A 759 -25.27 -7.50 0.54
N LYS A 760 -24.55 -8.62 0.42
CA LYS A 760 -24.44 -9.62 1.49
C LYS A 760 -23.43 -9.15 2.54
N PRO A 761 -23.66 -9.45 3.83
CA PRO A 761 -22.71 -9.14 4.89
C PRO A 761 -21.33 -9.76 4.66
N PRO A 762 -20.25 -9.12 5.14
CA PRO A 762 -18.95 -9.74 5.24
C PRO A 762 -19.07 -11.09 5.95
N ARG A 763 -18.35 -12.07 5.44
CA ARG A 763 -18.31 -13.40 6.04
C ARG A 763 -17.63 -13.34 7.40
N ASN A 764 -18.11 -14.13 8.35
CA ASN A 764 -17.37 -14.38 9.58
C ASN A 764 -16.15 -15.27 9.29
N VAL A 765 -14.94 -14.79 9.61
CA VAL A 765 -13.69 -15.53 9.41
C VAL A 765 -13.62 -16.86 10.17
N ARG A 766 -14.40 -17.00 11.26
CA ARG A 766 -14.51 -18.25 12.02
C ARG A 766 -15.32 -19.32 11.31
N ASP A 767 -16.13 -18.94 10.32
CA ASP A 767 -16.89 -19.92 9.53
C ASP A 767 -15.91 -20.73 8.68
N SER A 768 -16.05 -22.06 8.69
CA SER A 768 -15.28 -22.92 7.81
C SER A 768 -15.71 -22.72 6.35
N ILE A 769 -14.75 -22.87 5.42
CA ILE A 769 -15.05 -22.94 3.98
C ILE A 769 -16.01 -24.10 3.70
N ILE A 770 -15.78 -25.23 4.36
CA ILE A 770 -16.65 -26.40 4.34
C ILE A 770 -17.76 -26.22 5.39
N THR A 771 -18.90 -25.66 4.98
CA THR A 771 -20.08 -25.55 5.84
C THR A 771 -20.79 -26.90 5.94
N ARG A 772 -21.58 -27.12 7.01
CA ARG A 772 -22.39 -28.35 7.14
C ARG A 772 -23.30 -28.59 5.94
N SER A 773 -23.88 -27.53 5.38
CA SER A 773 -24.69 -27.61 4.15
C SER A 773 -23.85 -28.09 2.96
N LEU A 774 -22.63 -27.58 2.81
CA LEU A 774 -21.72 -28.03 1.75
C LEU A 774 -21.35 -29.50 1.91
N ILE A 775 -21.03 -29.97 3.13
CA ILE A 775 -20.74 -31.40 3.40
C ILE A 775 -21.91 -32.28 3.01
N VAL A 776 -23.14 -31.94 3.43
CA VAL A 776 -24.32 -32.74 3.09
C VAL A 776 -24.47 -32.86 1.58
N LYS A 777 -24.31 -31.76 0.85
CA LYS A 777 -24.40 -31.76 -0.61
C LYS A 777 -23.27 -32.57 -1.27
N VAL A 778 -22.05 -32.47 -0.76
CA VAL A 778 -20.89 -33.27 -1.19
C VAL A 778 -21.15 -34.76 -0.99
N LEU A 779 -21.63 -35.16 0.19
CA LEU A 779 -21.93 -36.56 0.52
C LEU A 779 -23.07 -37.12 -0.33
N VAL A 780 -24.11 -36.33 -0.61
CA VAL A 780 -25.21 -36.76 -1.48
C VAL A 780 -24.72 -36.96 -2.92
N SER A 781 -23.95 -36.01 -3.47
CA SER A 781 -23.32 -36.19 -4.79
C SER A 781 -22.45 -37.45 -4.80
N ALA A 782 -21.54 -37.59 -3.83
CA ALA A 782 -20.63 -38.74 -3.74
C ALA A 782 -21.37 -40.08 -3.64
N LEU A 783 -22.46 -40.14 -2.85
CA LEU A 783 -23.28 -41.34 -2.73
C LEU A 783 -23.90 -41.75 -4.07
N ILE A 784 -24.42 -40.81 -4.86
CA ILE A 784 -25.02 -41.10 -6.16
C ILE A 784 -23.94 -41.58 -7.14
N ILE A 785 -22.77 -40.94 -7.14
CA ILE A 785 -21.63 -41.33 -7.98
C ILE A 785 -21.19 -42.77 -7.64
N VAL A 786 -21.00 -43.07 -6.36
CA VAL A 786 -20.60 -44.41 -5.88
C VAL A 786 -21.65 -45.46 -6.22
N CYS A 787 -22.93 -45.22 -5.92
CA CYS A 787 -24.00 -46.16 -6.22
C CYS A 787 -24.15 -46.41 -7.73
N GLY A 788 -24.05 -45.36 -8.55
CA GLY A 788 -24.15 -45.45 -10.00
C GLY A 788 -22.97 -46.20 -10.62
N THR A 789 -21.75 -45.90 -10.19
CA THR A 789 -20.53 -46.56 -10.69
C THR A 789 -20.44 -48.01 -10.24
N LEU A 790 -20.79 -48.33 -8.99
CA LEU A 790 -20.90 -49.72 -8.53
C LEU A 790 -22.01 -50.49 -9.24
N PHE A 791 -23.13 -49.85 -9.56
CA PHE A 791 -24.19 -50.50 -10.32
C PHE A 791 -23.72 -50.89 -11.73
N VAL A 792 -22.99 -50.01 -12.42
CA VAL A 792 -22.38 -50.33 -13.72
C VAL A 792 -21.35 -51.44 -13.57
N PHE A 793 -20.45 -51.32 -12.60
CA PHE A 793 -19.43 -52.34 -12.35
C PHE A 793 -20.04 -53.71 -12.06
N TRP A 794 -21.05 -53.78 -11.18
CA TRP A 794 -21.74 -55.03 -10.84
C TRP A 794 -22.51 -55.63 -12.04
N ARG A 795 -23.09 -54.78 -12.90
CA ARG A 795 -23.79 -55.23 -14.10
C ARG A 795 -22.85 -55.87 -15.12
N GLU A 796 -21.66 -55.30 -15.31
CA GLU A 796 -20.68 -55.82 -16.26
C GLU A 796 -19.93 -57.04 -15.70
N LEU A 797 -19.74 -57.15 -14.38
CA LEU A 797 -19.04 -58.27 -13.72
C LEU A 797 -19.84 -59.59 -13.67
N GLN A 798 -20.86 -59.80 -14.51
CA GLN A 798 -21.73 -60.99 -14.47
C GLN A 798 -20.98 -62.31 -14.71
N ASP A 799 -19.84 -62.26 -15.41
CA ASP A 799 -19.03 -63.44 -15.73
C ASP A 799 -17.91 -63.72 -14.70
N ASN A 800 -17.82 -62.95 -13.60
CA ASN A 800 -16.76 -63.02 -12.57
C ASN A 800 -15.31 -62.88 -13.08
N VAL A 801 -15.11 -62.45 -14.32
CA VAL A 801 -13.79 -62.14 -14.91
C VAL A 801 -13.75 -60.65 -15.21
N ILE A 802 -12.70 -59.97 -14.75
CA ILE A 802 -12.50 -58.54 -15.04
C ILE A 802 -11.95 -58.41 -16.45
N THR A 803 -12.74 -57.84 -17.36
CA THR A 803 -12.28 -57.51 -18.70
C THR A 803 -11.85 -56.04 -18.79
N PRO A 804 -10.96 -55.68 -19.73
CA PRO A 804 -10.65 -54.27 -20.02
C PRO A 804 -11.90 -53.44 -20.32
N ARG A 805 -12.92 -54.04 -20.95
CA ARG A 805 -14.23 -53.43 -21.15
C ARG A 805 -14.92 -53.03 -19.85
N ASP A 806 -14.94 -53.90 -18.83
CA ASP A 806 -15.65 -53.63 -17.56
C ASP A 806 -15.03 -52.44 -16.81
N THR A 807 -13.70 -52.40 -16.80
CA THR A 807 -12.95 -51.27 -16.22
C THR A 807 -13.17 -50.00 -17.04
N THR A 808 -13.24 -50.09 -18.38
CA THR A 808 -13.52 -48.93 -19.24
C THR A 808 -14.93 -48.38 -19.07
N MET A 809 -15.94 -49.26 -18.94
CA MET A 809 -17.32 -48.87 -18.65
C MET A 809 -17.43 -48.16 -17.31
N THR A 810 -16.77 -48.70 -16.28
CA THR A 810 -16.79 -48.14 -14.92
C THR A 810 -16.03 -46.81 -14.86
N PHE A 811 -14.85 -46.74 -15.48
CA PHE A 811 -14.04 -45.54 -15.63
C PHE A 811 -14.79 -44.41 -16.36
N THR A 812 -15.39 -44.71 -17.51
CA THR A 812 -16.15 -43.73 -18.28
C THR A 812 -17.42 -43.28 -17.56
N CYS A 813 -18.06 -44.19 -16.82
CA CYS A 813 -19.19 -43.87 -15.95
C CYS A 813 -18.80 -42.84 -14.88
N PHE A 814 -17.68 -43.06 -14.20
CA PHE A 814 -17.16 -42.16 -13.17
C PHE A 814 -16.88 -40.77 -13.75
N VAL A 815 -16.16 -40.69 -14.87
CA VAL A 815 -15.82 -39.42 -15.53
C VAL A 815 -17.07 -38.64 -15.97
N PHE A 816 -18.08 -39.31 -16.53
CA PHE A 816 -19.33 -38.63 -16.91
C PHE A 816 -20.14 -38.14 -15.70
N PHE A 817 -20.13 -38.90 -14.59
CA PHE A 817 -20.69 -38.44 -13.34
C PHE A 817 -20.01 -37.15 -12.85
N ASP A 818 -18.68 -37.07 -12.94
CA ASP A 818 -17.93 -35.86 -12.58
C ASP A 818 -18.32 -34.67 -13.46
N MET A 819 -18.49 -34.85 -14.77
CA MET A 819 -18.88 -33.75 -15.66
C MET A 819 -20.28 -33.20 -15.33
N PHE A 820 -21.25 -34.06 -15.02
CA PHE A 820 -22.57 -33.62 -14.58
C PHE A 820 -22.55 -33.03 -13.17
N ASN A 821 -21.70 -33.54 -12.30
CA ASN A 821 -21.50 -33.00 -10.96
C ASN A 821 -20.84 -31.61 -11.00
N ALA A 822 -19.86 -31.40 -11.88
CA ALA A 822 -19.24 -30.09 -12.15
C ALA A 822 -20.28 -29.07 -12.62
N LEU A 823 -21.17 -29.48 -13.53
CA LEU A 823 -22.28 -28.65 -13.99
C LEU A 823 -23.20 -28.24 -12.83
N SER A 824 -23.55 -29.18 -11.95
CA SER A 824 -24.40 -28.91 -10.78
C SER A 824 -23.70 -28.02 -9.73
N SER A 825 -22.37 -28.06 -9.69
CA SER A 825 -21.52 -27.33 -8.73
C SER A 825 -21.21 -25.89 -9.14
N ARG A 826 -21.64 -25.44 -10.34
CA ARG A 826 -21.52 -24.04 -10.80
C ARG A 826 -22.16 -23.00 -9.86
N SER A 827 -23.16 -23.41 -9.08
CA SER A 827 -23.73 -22.57 -8.02
C SER A 827 -24.24 -23.40 -6.86
N GLN A 828 -24.08 -22.87 -5.64
CA GLN A 828 -24.64 -23.49 -4.44
C GLN A 828 -26.16 -23.29 -4.30
N THR A 829 -26.72 -22.23 -4.87
CA THR A 829 -28.09 -21.78 -4.61
C THR A 829 -28.94 -21.56 -5.86
N ARG A 830 -28.35 -21.09 -6.97
CA ARG A 830 -29.08 -20.83 -8.22
C ARG A 830 -29.17 -22.11 -9.06
N MET A 831 -30.26 -22.21 -9.82
CA MET A 831 -30.47 -23.32 -10.74
C MET A 831 -29.65 -23.12 -12.02
N VAL A 832 -29.26 -24.20 -12.67
CA VAL A 832 -28.44 -24.15 -13.91
C VAL A 832 -29.18 -23.42 -15.04
N HIS A 833 -30.51 -23.57 -15.11
CA HIS A 833 -31.35 -22.86 -16.10
C HIS A 833 -31.35 -21.34 -15.89
N GLU A 834 -31.34 -20.86 -14.65
CA GLU A 834 -31.37 -19.42 -14.35
C GLU A 834 -30.05 -18.74 -14.68
N MET A 835 -28.94 -19.46 -14.57
CA MET A 835 -27.61 -18.94 -14.89
C MET A 835 -27.29 -18.94 -16.38
N GLY A 836 -27.92 -19.84 -17.14
CA GLY A 836 -27.57 -20.12 -18.52
C GLY A 836 -26.35 -21.05 -18.65
N LEU A 837 -26.51 -22.09 -19.48
CA LEU A 837 -25.47 -23.10 -19.71
C LEU A 837 -24.17 -22.49 -20.26
N CYS A 838 -24.27 -21.54 -21.21
CA CYS A 838 -23.12 -20.93 -21.87
C CYS A 838 -22.65 -19.59 -21.25
N SER A 839 -23.10 -19.25 -20.03
CA SER A 839 -22.68 -18.01 -19.36
C SER A 839 -21.17 -17.99 -19.11
N ASN A 840 -20.60 -19.13 -18.67
CA ASN A 840 -19.17 -19.32 -18.54
C ASN A 840 -18.61 -20.08 -19.75
N ARG A 841 -18.05 -19.36 -20.73
CA ARG A 841 -17.43 -19.97 -21.92
C ARG A 841 -16.24 -20.86 -21.57
N THR A 842 -15.44 -20.48 -20.56
CA THR A 842 -14.28 -21.28 -20.14
C THR A 842 -14.70 -22.63 -19.57
N PHE A 843 -15.82 -22.68 -18.84
CA PHE A 843 -16.41 -23.93 -18.36
C PHE A 843 -16.85 -24.83 -19.52
N CYS A 844 -17.54 -24.28 -20.52
CA CYS A 844 -17.95 -25.05 -21.69
C CYS A 844 -16.74 -25.65 -22.44
N TYR A 845 -15.67 -24.87 -22.62
CA TYR A 845 -14.45 -25.38 -23.26
C TYR A 845 -13.75 -26.43 -22.40
N ALA A 846 -13.67 -26.25 -21.07
CA ALA A 846 -13.05 -27.22 -20.17
C ALA A 846 -13.80 -28.56 -20.16
N VAL A 847 -15.15 -28.53 -20.05
CA VAL A 847 -15.97 -29.74 -20.09
C VAL A 847 -15.91 -30.42 -21.46
N LEU A 848 -15.97 -29.65 -22.55
CA LEU A 848 -15.83 -30.20 -23.91
C LEU A 848 -14.47 -30.87 -24.10
N ALA A 849 -13.39 -30.21 -23.69
CA ALA A 849 -12.04 -30.75 -23.77
C ALA A 849 -11.88 -32.01 -22.91
N SER A 850 -12.49 -32.06 -21.73
CA SER A 850 -12.51 -33.23 -20.84
C SER A 850 -13.25 -34.40 -21.50
N ILE A 851 -14.44 -34.17 -22.06
CA ILE A 851 -15.18 -35.22 -22.80
C ILE A 851 -14.37 -35.69 -24.03
N MET A 852 -13.77 -34.78 -24.79
CA MET A 852 -12.91 -35.15 -25.92
C MET A 852 -11.68 -35.96 -25.48
N GLY A 853 -11.04 -35.57 -24.37
CA GLY A 853 -9.94 -36.31 -23.76
C GLY A 853 -10.35 -37.72 -23.37
N GLN A 854 -11.53 -37.87 -22.75
CA GLN A 854 -12.07 -39.19 -22.41
C GLN A 854 -12.33 -40.05 -23.65
N LEU A 855 -12.89 -39.48 -24.72
CA LEU A 855 -13.09 -40.19 -25.98
C LEU A 855 -11.76 -40.59 -26.62
N LEU A 856 -10.73 -39.74 -26.54
CA LEU A 856 -9.38 -40.10 -27.00
C LEU A 856 -8.81 -41.27 -26.21
N VAL A 857 -8.94 -41.29 -24.88
CA VAL A 857 -8.49 -42.42 -24.05
C VAL A 857 -9.20 -43.72 -24.41
N ILE A 858 -10.47 -43.67 -24.81
CA ILE A 858 -11.27 -44.87 -25.13
C ILE A 858 -11.09 -45.33 -26.59
N TYR A 859 -10.72 -44.46 -27.52
CA TYR A 859 -10.67 -44.79 -28.97
C TYR A 859 -9.29 -44.69 -29.62
N PHE A 860 -8.30 -44.06 -28.97
CA PHE A 860 -6.96 -43.89 -29.55
C PHE A 860 -5.99 -44.98 -29.06
N PRO A 861 -5.47 -45.87 -29.95
CA PRO A 861 -4.73 -47.07 -29.53
C PRO A 861 -3.50 -46.84 -28.63
N PRO A 862 -2.67 -45.80 -28.84
CA PRO A 862 -1.56 -45.50 -27.93
C PRO A 862 -2.01 -45.19 -26.50
N LEU A 863 -3.12 -44.46 -26.34
CA LEU A 863 -3.67 -44.14 -25.02
C LEU A 863 -4.40 -45.33 -24.41
N GLN A 864 -5.06 -46.17 -25.22
CA GLN A 864 -5.68 -47.41 -24.76
C GLN A 864 -4.68 -48.35 -24.08
N ASN A 865 -3.46 -48.45 -24.62
CA ASN A 865 -2.41 -49.27 -24.01
C ASN A 865 -1.93 -48.73 -22.66
N ILE A 866 -1.85 -47.40 -22.51
CA ILE A 866 -1.40 -46.75 -21.26
C ILE A 866 -2.48 -46.83 -20.17
N PHE A 867 -3.74 -46.57 -20.53
CA PHE A 867 -4.86 -46.54 -19.58
C PHE A 867 -5.63 -47.86 -19.47
N GLN A 868 -5.20 -48.87 -20.22
CA GLN A 868 -5.78 -50.22 -20.28
C GLN A 868 -7.28 -50.19 -20.62
N THR A 869 -7.66 -49.42 -21.64
CA THR A 869 -9.06 -49.18 -22.04
C THR A 869 -9.44 -49.87 -23.35
N GLU A 870 -10.74 -50.11 -23.54
CA GLU A 870 -11.31 -50.74 -24.73
C GLU A 870 -12.43 -49.87 -25.35
N SER A 871 -12.63 -49.93 -26.66
CA SER A 871 -13.63 -49.11 -27.36
C SER A 871 -15.07 -49.43 -26.92
N LEU A 872 -15.83 -48.41 -26.53
CA LEU A 872 -17.25 -48.53 -26.17
C LEU A 872 -18.18 -48.33 -27.37
N SER A 873 -19.37 -48.94 -27.33
CA SER A 873 -20.40 -48.71 -28.35
C SER A 873 -21.19 -47.42 -28.09
N ILE A 874 -21.88 -46.91 -29.12
CA ILE A 874 -22.72 -45.72 -28.99
C ILE A 874 -23.89 -45.95 -28.01
N LEU A 875 -24.42 -47.18 -27.95
CA LEU A 875 -25.49 -47.53 -27.00
C LEU A 875 -24.99 -47.49 -25.56
N ASP A 876 -23.76 -47.94 -25.32
CA ASP A 876 -23.12 -47.87 -24.00
C ASP A 876 -22.95 -46.42 -23.57
N LEU A 877 -22.46 -45.54 -24.47
CA LEU A 877 -22.32 -44.11 -24.18
C LEU A 877 -23.68 -43.46 -23.86
N LEU A 878 -24.73 -43.76 -24.62
CA LEU A 878 -26.06 -43.21 -24.37
C LEU A 878 -26.65 -43.67 -23.03
N PHE A 879 -26.43 -44.95 -22.69
CA PHE A 879 -26.79 -45.49 -21.38
C PHE A 879 -26.03 -44.77 -20.25
N LEU A 880 -24.72 -44.59 -20.37
CA LEU A 880 -23.89 -43.91 -19.38
C LEU A 880 -24.31 -42.45 -19.21
N VAL A 881 -24.55 -41.71 -20.29
CA VAL A 881 -25.02 -40.30 -20.22
C VAL A 881 -26.37 -40.21 -19.51
N THR A 882 -27.29 -41.11 -19.81
CA THR A 882 -28.62 -41.11 -19.18
C THR A 882 -28.51 -41.37 -17.67
N LEU A 883 -27.72 -42.39 -17.29
CA LEU A 883 -27.50 -42.72 -15.88
C LEU A 883 -26.79 -41.59 -15.12
N THR A 884 -25.75 -41.02 -15.71
CA THR A 884 -24.87 -40.03 -15.06
C THR A 884 -25.54 -38.66 -14.87
N SER A 885 -26.49 -38.32 -15.74
CA SER A 885 -27.31 -37.10 -15.60
C SER A 885 -28.11 -37.02 -14.29
N SER A 886 -28.33 -38.17 -13.62
CA SER A 886 -29.08 -38.26 -12.36
C SER A 886 -28.48 -37.41 -11.22
N VAL A 887 -27.15 -37.27 -11.13
CA VAL A 887 -26.50 -36.42 -10.10
C VAL A 887 -26.92 -34.96 -10.24
N CYS A 888 -27.00 -34.48 -11.47
CA CYS A 888 -27.43 -33.10 -11.76
C CYS A 888 -28.90 -32.92 -11.39
N VAL A 889 -29.78 -33.86 -11.76
CA VAL A 889 -31.22 -33.79 -11.47
C VAL A 889 -31.47 -33.74 -9.95
N VAL A 890 -30.83 -34.62 -9.18
CA VAL A 890 -30.98 -34.65 -7.72
C VAL A 890 -30.43 -33.37 -7.08
N SER A 891 -29.28 -32.89 -7.55
CA SER A 891 -28.68 -31.64 -7.06
C SER A 891 -29.58 -30.42 -7.29
N GLU A 892 -30.21 -30.33 -8.47
CA GLU A 892 -31.16 -29.26 -8.77
C GLU A 892 -32.41 -29.37 -7.90
N ALA A 893 -32.95 -30.58 -7.69
CA ALA A 893 -34.08 -30.79 -6.79
C ALA A 893 -33.78 -30.32 -5.34
N ILE A 894 -32.58 -30.59 -4.83
CA ILE A 894 -32.15 -30.11 -3.50
C ILE A 894 -32.14 -28.58 -3.45
N LYS A 895 -31.59 -27.91 -4.47
CA LYS A 895 -31.58 -26.44 -4.55
C LYS A 895 -33.00 -25.87 -4.57
N THR A 896 -33.91 -26.49 -5.30
CA THR A 896 -35.33 -26.09 -5.33
C THR A 896 -35.96 -26.21 -3.94
N VAL A 897 -35.77 -27.34 -3.25
CA VAL A 897 -36.32 -27.54 -1.89
C VAL A 897 -35.75 -26.55 -0.88
N GLU A 898 -34.46 -26.26 -0.93
CA GLU A 898 -33.82 -25.27 -0.06
C GLU A 898 -34.39 -23.87 -0.29
N ARG A 899 -34.61 -23.49 -1.55
CA ARG A 899 -35.20 -22.18 -1.89
C ARG A 899 -36.63 -22.06 -1.36
N TRP A 900 -37.44 -23.11 -1.49
CA TRP A 900 -38.80 -23.13 -0.95
C TRP A 900 -38.80 -22.97 0.58
N ARG A 901 -37.92 -23.67 1.29
CA ARG A 901 -37.77 -23.54 2.76
C ARG A 901 -37.17 -22.20 3.21
N GLY A 902 -36.39 -21.54 2.36
CA GLY A 902 -35.79 -20.24 2.65
C GLY A 902 -36.77 -19.07 2.56
N VAL A 903 -37.75 -19.15 1.64
CA VAL A 903 -38.81 -18.14 1.49
C VAL A 903 -39.76 -18.11 2.70
N GLU A 904 -39.93 -19.22 3.41
CA GLU A 904 -40.73 -19.28 4.66
C GLU A 904 -40.03 -18.65 5.88
N LYS A 905 -38.72 -18.34 5.81
CA LYS A 905 -37.93 -17.85 6.96
C LYS A 905 -37.58 -16.36 6.94
N SER A 906 -37.94 -15.60 5.91
CA SER A 906 -37.82 -14.15 5.95
C SER A 906 -38.92 -13.57 6.86
N PRO A 907 -38.60 -12.90 7.98
CA PRO A 907 -39.61 -12.17 8.73
C PRO A 907 -40.18 -11.05 7.84
N PRO A 908 -41.44 -10.63 8.03
CA PRO A 908 -41.99 -9.49 7.31
C PRO A 908 -41.14 -8.26 7.60
N THR A 909 -40.77 -7.57 6.52
CA THR A 909 -40.04 -6.31 6.50
C THR A 909 -40.88 -5.20 7.15
N ASP A 910 -40.81 -5.07 8.46
CA ASP A 910 -41.29 -3.91 9.22
C ASP A 910 -40.55 -3.88 10.57
N SER A 911 -39.40 -3.19 10.63
CA SER A 911 -38.76 -2.63 11.86
C SER A 911 -37.26 -2.33 11.65
N PHE A 912 -36.92 -1.46 10.71
CA PHE A 912 -35.59 -0.80 10.72
C PHE A 912 -35.76 0.71 10.56
N HIS A 913 -36.40 1.31 11.56
CA HIS A 913 -36.23 2.70 11.94
C HIS A 913 -36.22 2.72 13.47
N GLU A 914 -35.02 2.78 14.06
CA GLU A 914 -34.64 3.17 15.43
C GLU A 914 -33.42 2.36 15.85
N VAL A 915 -32.22 2.89 15.62
CA VAL A 915 -31.13 3.13 16.60
C VAL A 915 -30.14 4.09 15.95
#